data_AF-A0A5P1ETB6-F1
#
_entry.id   AF-A0A5P1ETB6-F1
#
_cell.length_a   1.000
_cell.length_b   1.000
_cell.length_c   1.000
_cell.angle_alpha   90.00
_cell.angle_beta   90.00
_cell.angle_gamma   90.00
#
_symmetry.space_group_name_H-M   'P 1'
#
loop_
_entity.id
_entity.type
_entity.pdbx_description
1 polymer ?
#
loop_
_entity_poly.entity_id
_entity_poly.type
_entity_poly.pdbx_seq_one_letter_code
_entity_poly.pdbx_strand_id
1 'polypeptide(L)'
;MDAPEETLNDTKPLTIKITQNYITNREISAPISPSISISPNLNSPSPPSSAFVSALQSPYISPRALEPPLPTTGTNTTTATTTSTTTTTIPSPISFSDDIPSSSHTPPYDFSTDPGDQKPRISFSFPIGPIPRVSFTKPPISPSSNAKFRSCDVYIGYHGQNLNLVRFCKWLKSELELQGIASFAADRSKYSNTQSHEIADRIICSTTVGVVVVTPSAFLNPASVEEIRFFAQKKNLVPVLFDTEISEIGRLIEERLDDKESREAFEGLTKLGSEYKLEANDSNWRNCVMKIVRILQLKLGRKSIAEREVEEFEEFPFRRSKYFVGREKELTEIEAAFFGCSNDGPEIEYPKPVLANGGSNGSSDGFADEESDTIRTNGKYISLDVRKCKEPTLEAWIEPVMDFKGRGLQRQRSKHKKSRGAGNKGYGNSNVVCINGIAGIGKTELAMEFAYRYSQRYKKVLWVGGEARYFRQNLLNLSMVLGLDVSAEAEKERGQIRSFEEQELDAFQRVKRELFRDVPYLLVIDNLETEKEWWEGKDLHDLIPKNTGATHVIVTTRLPKVMSFEPIQLPPLSLADSLILLKGKKKKDYPSDELEILRKFDERLGRLSFGLWVIGSLLSELFISPSALLEAIERISLNECSISEDTFSRNNPFLIKVLVFSFAVLDRAKSSQNLASRMLLAGAWFAPAPISSTLLSTAADKLPTKGNNFSEWGKFCCLSPQTRKNETDSALMIVKLGLARRSTKQPGCWIQFHPITQSFAKRRGSLPPAKATVQAVRKIGNASLNSDHLWASAFLVFGFKSEPPIVQLKPIDMVLFIKRTAIPLAIRSFMLFSRCNSALELLKVCTNVLEEVEKSFVSQIQDWGNGSLCWKKKMQGKQRVDEYVWQDVTLLKATLLETRAKLLLRGGHFDSGEELCRTCISIRTVMLGHRHAQTLAAQETLGKLVRQRSKI
;
A
#
# COMPACT_ATOMS: atom_id res chain seq x y z
N MET A 1 -43.63 -21.23 54.39
CA MET A 1 -44.75 -21.44 53.46
C MET A 1 -44.57 -20.43 52.34
N ASP A 2 -44.22 -20.97 51.19
CA ASP A 2 -44.35 -20.49 49.81
C ASP A 2 -43.94 -19.05 49.45
N ALA A 3 -42.79 -18.96 48.78
CA ALA A 3 -42.47 -17.93 47.79
C ALA A 3 -42.38 -18.61 46.41
N PRO A 4 -42.87 -17.99 45.31
CA PRO A 4 -42.89 -18.61 44.00
C PRO A 4 -41.51 -18.51 43.31
N GLU A 5 -40.99 -19.63 42.85
CA GLU A 5 -39.81 -19.70 41.97
C GLU A 5 -40.18 -19.28 40.54
N GLU A 6 -39.68 -18.14 40.09
CA GLU A 6 -39.59 -17.81 38.67
C GLU A 6 -38.40 -18.56 38.04
N THR A 7 -38.68 -19.58 37.25
CA THR A 7 -37.67 -20.30 36.45
C THR A 7 -37.18 -19.45 35.28
N LEU A 8 -35.99 -18.87 35.42
CA LEU A 8 -35.23 -18.28 34.31
C LEU A 8 -34.62 -19.42 33.45
N ASN A 9 -35.19 -19.62 32.27
CA ASN A 9 -34.71 -20.52 31.21
C ASN A 9 -33.36 -20.05 30.66
N ASP A 10 -32.27 -20.63 31.17
CA ASP A 10 -30.92 -20.39 30.68
C ASP A 10 -30.67 -21.21 29.39
N THR A 11 -30.76 -20.53 28.23
CA THR A 11 -30.50 -21.14 26.91
C THR A 11 -29.02 -21.00 26.55
N LYS A 12 -28.21 -22.05 26.77
CA LYS A 12 -26.83 -22.12 26.28
C LYS A 12 -26.79 -22.43 24.77
N PRO A 13 -26.24 -21.55 23.91
CA PRO A 13 -25.96 -21.87 22.52
C PRO A 13 -24.67 -22.71 22.38
N LEU A 14 -24.65 -23.60 21.37
CA LEU A 14 -23.52 -24.44 20.98
C LEU A 14 -22.21 -23.63 20.89
N THR A 15 -21.27 -23.94 21.77
CA THR A 15 -19.95 -23.33 21.84
C THR A 15 -18.93 -24.36 21.36
N ILE A 16 -18.22 -24.08 20.27
CA ILE A 16 -17.12 -24.92 19.80
C ILE A 16 -15.92 -24.59 20.69
N LYS A 17 -15.55 -25.52 21.59
CA LYS A 17 -14.27 -25.45 22.30
C LYS A 17 -13.16 -25.82 21.32
N ILE A 18 -12.43 -24.82 20.84
CA ILE A 18 -11.12 -25.04 20.24
C ILE A 18 -10.18 -25.41 21.40
N THR A 19 -9.51 -26.55 21.30
CA THR A 19 -8.63 -27.10 22.33
C THR A 19 -7.55 -26.08 22.71
N GLN A 20 -7.63 -25.54 23.93
CA GLN A 20 -6.60 -24.70 24.53
C GLN A 20 -5.57 -25.61 25.19
N ASN A 21 -4.38 -25.76 24.60
CA ASN A 21 -3.24 -26.30 25.33
C ASN A 21 -2.57 -25.16 26.10
N TYR A 22 -2.94 -25.01 27.39
CA TYR A 22 -2.17 -24.22 28.34
C TYR A 22 -0.92 -25.01 28.75
N ILE A 23 0.25 -24.60 28.28
CA ILE A 23 1.53 -25.03 28.86
C ILE A 23 1.80 -24.11 30.05
N THR A 24 1.58 -24.63 31.26
CA THR A 24 2.04 -24.02 32.50
C THR A 24 3.52 -24.34 32.69
N ASN A 25 4.39 -23.34 32.57
CA ASN A 25 5.80 -23.45 32.96
C ASN A 25 5.99 -23.11 34.43
N ARG A 26 6.52 -24.04 35.22
CA ARG A 26 7.38 -23.76 36.37
C ARG A 26 8.45 -24.85 36.55
N GLU A 27 9.69 -24.40 36.29
CA GLU A 27 10.96 -24.65 37.02
C GLU A 27 11.75 -25.98 36.93
N ILE A 28 12.94 -25.82 36.31
CA ILE A 28 14.31 -26.26 36.71
C ILE A 28 14.72 -27.74 36.51
N SER A 29 15.50 -28.01 35.46
CA SER A 29 16.86 -28.63 35.53
C SER A 29 17.53 -28.69 34.15
N ALA A 30 18.87 -28.56 34.13
CA ALA A 30 19.74 -28.40 32.94
C ALA A 30 20.32 -29.76 32.44
N PRO A 31 21.32 -29.77 31.52
CA PRO A 31 21.18 -29.78 30.08
C PRO A 31 21.62 -31.12 29.46
N ILE A 32 20.98 -31.55 28.37
CA ILE A 32 21.55 -32.57 27.47
C ILE A 32 21.43 -32.06 26.03
N SER A 33 22.58 -31.83 25.41
CA SER A 33 22.81 -31.79 23.96
C SER A 33 23.69 -33.01 23.63
N PRO A 34 23.74 -33.57 22.39
CA PRO A 34 23.63 -32.83 21.13
C PRO A 34 22.96 -33.57 19.93
N SER A 35 22.89 -32.81 18.81
CA SER A 35 22.95 -33.23 17.40
C SER A 35 21.83 -34.11 16.82
N ILE A 36 21.03 -33.57 15.88
CA ILE A 36 20.88 -34.10 14.49
C ILE A 36 20.55 -32.93 13.53
N SER A 37 21.16 -33.01 12.36
CA SER A 37 21.21 -32.15 11.18
C SER A 37 19.88 -31.59 10.62
N ILE A 38 20.01 -30.37 10.11
CA ILE A 38 19.06 -29.65 9.27
C ILE A 38 19.08 -30.22 7.85
N SER A 39 17.92 -30.62 7.33
CA SER A 39 17.63 -30.62 5.89
C SER A 39 16.14 -30.32 5.65
N PRO A 40 15.78 -29.44 4.71
CA PRO A 40 14.41 -29.01 4.45
C PRO A 40 13.80 -29.86 3.33
N ASN A 41 12.70 -30.56 3.58
CA ASN A 41 11.69 -30.90 2.56
C ASN A 41 10.52 -31.71 3.16
N LEU A 42 9.36 -31.51 2.51
CA LEU A 42 8.10 -32.27 2.55
C LEU A 42 6.95 -31.71 3.40
N ASN A 43 6.14 -30.91 2.68
CA ASN A 43 4.69 -30.95 2.71
C ASN A 43 4.17 -32.39 2.69
N SER A 44 3.30 -32.74 3.64
CA SER A 44 2.38 -33.87 3.52
C SER A 44 1.00 -33.42 4.04
N PRO A 45 -0.09 -33.58 3.27
CA PRO A 45 -1.42 -33.51 3.86
C PRO A 45 -1.67 -34.80 4.67
N SER A 46 -2.29 -34.65 5.83
CA SER A 46 -2.88 -35.74 6.60
C SER A 46 -3.83 -36.59 5.74
N PRO A 47 -3.95 -37.90 5.98
CA PRO A 47 -4.74 -38.79 5.13
C PRO A 47 -6.22 -38.39 5.12
N PRO A 48 -6.97 -38.69 4.04
CA PRO A 48 -8.40 -38.40 3.99
C PRO A 48 -9.12 -39.20 5.07
N SER A 49 -10.16 -38.60 5.67
CA SER A 49 -11.09 -39.30 6.56
C SER A 49 -11.51 -40.63 5.94
N SER A 50 -11.19 -41.73 6.63
CA SER A 50 -11.45 -43.12 6.22
C SER A 50 -12.93 -43.43 5.95
N ALA A 51 -13.84 -42.53 6.34
CA ALA A 51 -15.28 -42.66 6.12
C ALA A 51 -15.68 -42.49 4.64
N PHE A 52 -15.01 -41.64 3.85
CA PHE A 52 -15.39 -41.40 2.44
C PHE A 52 -14.73 -42.38 1.46
N VAL A 53 -13.52 -42.86 1.76
CA VAL A 53 -12.85 -43.89 0.94
C VAL A 53 -13.56 -45.24 1.10
N SER A 54 -14.11 -45.53 2.27
CA SER A 54 -14.85 -46.78 2.52
C SER A 54 -16.21 -46.85 1.79
N ALA A 55 -16.83 -45.71 1.47
CA ALA A 55 -18.12 -45.65 0.76
C ALA A 55 -18.00 -45.95 -0.75
N LEU A 56 -16.79 -45.92 -1.32
CA LEU A 56 -16.53 -46.24 -2.74
C LEU A 56 -16.16 -47.72 -2.97
N GLN A 57 -16.05 -48.53 -1.90
CA GLN A 57 -15.65 -49.93 -1.98
C GLN A 57 -16.76 -50.93 -1.58
N SER A 58 -17.96 -50.47 -1.25
CA SER A 58 -19.08 -51.37 -0.94
C SER A 58 -20.02 -51.58 -2.16
N PRO A 59 -20.37 -52.83 -2.49
CA PRO A 59 -21.39 -53.11 -3.48
C PRO A 59 -22.78 -53.00 -2.82
N TYR A 60 -23.67 -52.21 -3.43
CA TYR A 60 -25.10 -52.06 -3.12
C TYR A 60 -25.48 -51.44 -1.75
N ILE A 61 -26.05 -50.24 -1.79
CA ILE A 61 -27.38 -49.88 -1.23
C ILE A 61 -27.74 -48.50 -1.82
N SER A 62 -28.72 -48.46 -2.71
CA SER A 62 -29.42 -47.23 -3.12
C SER A 62 -30.77 -47.18 -2.41
N PRO A 63 -31.22 -46.03 -1.86
CA PRO A 63 -32.61 -45.89 -1.46
C PRO A 63 -33.45 -45.52 -2.69
N ARG A 64 -34.15 -46.52 -3.27
CA ARG A 64 -35.26 -46.29 -4.21
C ARG A 64 -36.49 -45.84 -3.43
N ALA A 65 -37.00 -44.65 -3.74
CA ALA A 65 -38.38 -44.29 -3.40
C ALA A 65 -39.32 -44.97 -4.40
N LEU A 66 -40.28 -45.73 -3.89
CA LEU A 66 -41.39 -46.34 -4.64
C LEU A 66 -42.53 -45.32 -4.70
N GLU A 67 -42.95 -44.93 -5.90
CA GLU A 67 -44.24 -44.26 -6.13
C GLU A 67 -45.38 -45.30 -6.19
N PRO A 68 -46.57 -45.03 -5.63
CA PRO A 68 -47.73 -45.89 -5.78
C PRO A 68 -48.53 -45.59 -7.07
N PRO A 69 -49.29 -46.56 -7.62
CA PRO A 69 -49.93 -46.44 -8.93
C PRO A 69 -51.29 -45.70 -8.90
N LEU A 70 -51.62 -45.02 -10.01
CA LEU A 70 -52.94 -44.45 -10.30
C LEU A 70 -53.95 -45.53 -10.75
N PRO A 71 -55.24 -45.44 -10.38
CA PRO A 71 -56.32 -46.17 -11.03
C PRO A 71 -57.04 -45.35 -12.11
N THR A 72 -57.40 -46.00 -13.21
CA THR A 72 -58.19 -45.47 -14.33
C THR A 72 -59.68 -45.87 -14.27
N THR A 73 -60.53 -44.97 -14.80
CA THR A 73 -61.90 -45.15 -15.37
C THR A 73 -63.05 -45.56 -14.44
N GLY A 74 -64.25 -44.98 -14.44
CA GLY A 74 -64.89 -43.92 -15.24
C GLY A 74 -66.35 -43.68 -14.79
N THR A 75 -67.04 -42.76 -15.49
CA THR A 75 -68.51 -42.48 -15.54
C THR A 75 -69.25 -41.83 -14.35
N ASN A 76 -69.56 -40.52 -14.45
CA ASN A 76 -70.92 -39.96 -14.72
C ASN A 76 -71.09 -38.45 -14.36
N THR A 77 -71.37 -37.65 -15.41
CA THR A 77 -72.32 -36.51 -15.58
C THR A 77 -72.55 -35.38 -14.53
N THR A 78 -72.63 -34.16 -15.11
CA THR A 78 -73.34 -32.90 -14.71
C THR A 78 -72.79 -32.10 -13.51
N THR A 79 -72.60 -30.77 -13.50
CA THR A 79 -73.08 -29.60 -14.28
C THR A 79 -72.27 -28.33 -13.87
N ALA A 80 -72.07 -27.37 -14.80
CA ALA A 80 -71.97 -25.89 -14.64
C ALA A 80 -70.87 -25.30 -13.68
N THR A 81 -70.12 -24.21 -13.92
CA THR A 81 -70.27 -23.00 -14.76
C THR A 81 -68.95 -22.18 -14.70
N THR A 82 -68.65 -21.41 -15.76
CA THR A 82 -67.85 -20.13 -15.83
C THR A 82 -66.36 -20.14 -15.40
N THR A 83 -65.36 -19.56 -16.09
CA THR A 83 -65.26 -18.62 -17.23
C THR A 83 -63.77 -18.49 -17.66
N SER A 84 -63.51 -18.58 -18.98
CA SER A 84 -62.59 -17.75 -19.83
C SER A 84 -61.10 -17.53 -19.46
N THR A 85 -60.13 -18.19 -20.16
CA THR A 85 -59.30 -17.73 -21.33
C THR A 85 -58.06 -16.87 -20.95
N THR A 86 -56.83 -16.99 -21.48
CA THR A 86 -56.25 -17.37 -22.79
C THR A 86 -54.71 -17.58 -22.60
N THR A 87 -54.05 -18.71 -22.96
CA THR A 87 -53.32 -19.08 -24.23
C THR A 87 -52.09 -18.19 -24.58
N THR A 88 -50.93 -18.63 -25.10
CA THR A 88 -50.53 -19.69 -26.07
C THR A 88 -48.97 -19.72 -26.11
N THR A 89 -48.25 -20.83 -25.91
CA THR A 89 -47.80 -21.93 -26.81
C THR A 89 -46.68 -21.66 -27.84
N ILE A 90 -45.68 -22.55 -27.78
CA ILE A 90 -44.56 -22.86 -28.71
C ILE A 90 -45.10 -23.51 -30.00
N PRO A 91 -44.30 -23.64 -31.08
CA PRO A 91 -43.98 -24.99 -31.55
C PRO A 91 -42.55 -25.18 -32.15
N SER A 92 -41.97 -26.35 -31.87
CA SER A 92 -40.97 -27.06 -32.71
C SER A 92 -41.74 -27.91 -33.77
N PRO A 93 -41.16 -28.64 -34.77
CA PRO A 93 -40.28 -29.81 -34.50
C PRO A 93 -39.36 -30.35 -35.67
N ILE A 94 -38.67 -31.48 -35.39
CA ILE A 94 -38.21 -32.59 -36.27
C ILE A 94 -36.69 -32.68 -36.64
N SER A 95 -36.26 -33.95 -36.78
CA SER A 95 -34.97 -34.63 -36.55
C SER A 95 -34.50 -35.44 -37.79
N PHE A 96 -33.28 -36.01 -37.69
CA PHE A 96 -32.58 -37.07 -38.48
C PHE A 96 -31.66 -36.56 -39.61
N SER A 97 -30.44 -37.07 -39.90
CA SER A 97 -29.70 -38.29 -39.49
C SER A 97 -28.17 -38.11 -39.74
N ASP A 98 -27.38 -39.05 -39.21
CA ASP A 98 -25.90 -39.22 -39.21
C ASP A 98 -25.15 -39.19 -40.56
N ASP A 99 -23.86 -38.80 -40.53
CA ASP A 99 -22.71 -39.61 -41.04
C ASP A 99 -21.33 -38.95 -40.79
N ILE A 100 -20.35 -39.77 -40.40
CA ILE A 100 -18.91 -39.50 -40.12
C ILE A 100 -18.13 -40.28 -41.22
N PRO A 101 -16.99 -39.83 -41.82
CA PRO A 101 -15.70 -39.87 -41.11
C PRO A 101 -14.55 -38.93 -41.52
N SER A 102 -13.58 -38.97 -40.61
CA SER A 102 -12.25 -38.37 -40.48
C SER A 102 -11.25 -38.52 -41.65
N SER A 103 -10.34 -37.54 -41.80
CA SER A 103 -8.87 -37.65 -42.01
C SER A 103 -8.31 -36.25 -42.33
N SER A 104 -7.45 -35.61 -41.51
CA SER A 104 -6.00 -35.76 -41.28
C SER A 104 -5.07 -35.47 -42.48
N HIS A 105 -4.50 -34.25 -42.43
CA HIS A 105 -3.09 -33.87 -42.65
C HIS A 105 -2.39 -34.02 -44.02
N THR A 106 -1.95 -32.83 -44.52
CA THR A 106 -0.62 -32.38 -45.01
C THR A 106 -0.65 -31.72 -46.38
N PRO A 107 0.15 -30.65 -46.56
CA PRO A 107 0.86 -30.49 -47.83
C PRO A 107 2.36 -30.21 -47.61
N PRO A 108 3.24 -30.67 -48.52
CA PRO A 108 4.58 -30.10 -48.68
C PRO A 108 4.70 -29.30 -50.00
N TYR A 109 5.52 -28.24 -49.95
CA TYR A 109 6.59 -27.83 -50.89
C TYR A 109 6.33 -27.97 -52.43
N ASP A 110 6.58 -26.99 -53.31
CA ASP A 110 7.90 -26.41 -53.59
C ASP A 110 7.85 -25.32 -54.71
N PHE A 111 8.79 -24.37 -54.61
CA PHE A 111 9.61 -23.64 -55.63
C PHE A 111 9.10 -22.99 -56.94
N SER A 112 9.87 -21.94 -57.26
CA SER A 112 10.30 -21.39 -58.58
C SER A 112 9.49 -20.18 -59.11
N THR A 113 9.97 -18.93 -58.95
CA THR A 113 11.05 -18.14 -59.64
C THR A 113 10.55 -17.29 -60.83
N ASP A 114 10.52 -15.97 -60.59
CA ASP A 114 11.09 -14.88 -61.44
C ASP A 114 10.40 -14.50 -62.78
N PRO A 115 10.76 -13.40 -63.48
CA PRO A 115 10.53 -11.98 -63.12
C PRO A 115 10.09 -11.07 -64.31
N GLY A 116 9.79 -9.79 -64.03
CA GLY A 116 9.82 -8.66 -64.99
C GLY A 116 8.57 -8.48 -65.88
N ASP A 117 8.19 -7.30 -66.38
CA ASP A 117 8.67 -5.93 -66.26
C ASP A 117 7.60 -5.00 -66.90
N GLN A 118 7.65 -3.69 -66.58
CA GLN A 118 7.15 -2.54 -67.39
C GLN A 118 5.65 -2.10 -67.45
N LYS A 119 5.47 -0.89 -66.91
CA LYS A 119 4.44 0.19 -67.06
C LYS A 119 4.18 0.62 -68.55
N PRO A 120 3.16 1.47 -68.95
CA PRO A 120 2.82 2.77 -68.31
C PRO A 120 1.42 3.45 -68.55
N ARG A 121 1.29 4.68 -67.99
CA ARG A 121 0.37 5.83 -68.28
C ARG A 121 -1.09 5.73 -67.82
N ILE A 122 -1.48 6.33 -66.69
CA ILE A 122 -1.77 7.77 -66.37
C ILE A 122 -2.98 8.35 -67.12
N SER A 123 -4.09 8.54 -66.40
CA SER A 123 -4.95 9.72 -66.51
C SER A 123 -5.65 9.99 -65.17
N PHE A 124 -5.49 11.23 -64.70
CA PHE A 124 -5.94 11.80 -63.44
C PHE A 124 -7.44 12.09 -63.40
N SER A 125 -8.06 12.00 -62.21
CA SER A 125 -9.09 12.92 -61.66
C SER A 125 -9.38 12.61 -60.18
N PHE A 126 -9.00 13.52 -59.27
CA PHE A 126 -9.42 13.64 -57.84
C PHE A 126 -10.66 14.57 -57.74
N PRO A 127 -11.26 14.91 -56.55
CA PRO A 127 -11.15 14.40 -55.15
C PRO A 127 -12.55 14.11 -54.50
N ILE A 128 -12.67 13.41 -53.36
CA ILE A 128 -12.85 13.89 -51.96
C ILE A 128 -13.22 12.62 -51.15
N GLY A 129 -12.69 12.19 -49.99
CA GLY A 129 -11.61 12.55 -49.08
C GLY A 129 -11.43 11.37 -48.08
N PRO A 130 -10.31 11.23 -47.33
CA PRO A 130 -10.11 10.04 -46.49
C PRO A 130 -10.17 10.29 -44.98
N ILE A 131 -10.85 9.36 -44.30
CA ILE A 131 -10.75 9.03 -42.87
C ILE A 131 -9.60 8.01 -42.71
N PRO A 132 -8.57 8.20 -41.86
CA PRO A 132 -7.51 7.21 -41.70
C PRO A 132 -7.82 6.19 -40.60
N ARG A 133 -7.84 4.90 -40.98
CA ARG A 133 -7.70 3.74 -40.08
C ARG A 133 -6.22 3.58 -39.71
N VAL A 134 -5.93 3.49 -38.42
CA VAL A 134 -4.59 3.27 -37.87
C VAL A 134 -4.35 1.78 -37.66
N SER A 135 -3.35 1.20 -38.33
CA SER A 135 -2.83 -0.14 -38.08
C SER A 135 -1.46 -0.05 -37.41
N PHE A 136 -1.35 -0.50 -36.16
CA PHE A 136 -0.10 -0.59 -35.40
C PHE A 136 0.54 -1.96 -35.60
N THR A 137 1.55 -2.03 -36.47
CA THR A 137 2.52 -3.14 -36.52
C THR A 137 3.89 -2.56 -36.86
N LYS A 138 4.82 -2.54 -35.88
CA LYS A 138 6.24 -2.24 -36.10
C LYS A 138 7.03 -3.55 -36.20
N PRO A 139 7.93 -3.73 -37.19
CA PRO A 139 8.85 -4.87 -37.23
C PRO A 139 10.14 -4.57 -36.41
N PRO A 140 10.92 -5.60 -36.03
CA PRO A 140 12.17 -5.44 -35.30
C PRO A 140 13.32 -5.10 -36.26
N ILE A 141 14.08 -4.04 -35.96
CA ILE A 141 15.25 -3.62 -36.73
C ILE A 141 16.52 -4.11 -36.02
N SER A 142 17.32 -4.91 -36.73
CA SER A 142 18.67 -5.35 -36.34
C SER A 142 19.67 -4.18 -36.29
N PRO A 143 20.71 -4.22 -35.44
CA PRO A 143 21.63 -3.10 -35.27
C PRO A 143 22.66 -3.05 -36.41
N SER A 144 22.60 -2.02 -37.24
CA SER A 144 23.72 -1.64 -38.12
C SER A 144 24.74 -0.85 -37.32
N SER A 145 26.01 -1.24 -37.43
CA SER A 145 27.20 -0.59 -36.88
C SER A 145 27.39 0.82 -37.46
N ASN A 146 26.82 1.82 -36.79
CA ASN A 146 27.24 3.22 -36.71
C ASN A 146 26.12 3.97 -35.98
N ALA A 147 26.25 4.10 -34.66
CA ALA A 147 25.29 4.81 -33.82
C ALA A 147 25.31 6.31 -34.18
N LYS A 148 24.47 6.72 -35.15
CA LYS A 148 24.02 8.11 -35.25
C LYS A 148 23.37 8.45 -33.93
N PHE A 149 24.00 9.33 -33.15
CA PHE A 149 23.44 9.87 -31.92
C PHE A 149 21.98 10.27 -32.16
N ARG A 150 21.04 9.74 -31.36
CA ARG A 150 19.63 10.09 -31.47
C ARG A 150 19.52 11.60 -31.23
N SER A 151 18.89 12.33 -32.15
CA SER A 151 18.59 13.75 -32.00
C SER A 151 17.78 13.96 -30.71
N CYS A 152 18.29 14.76 -29.77
CA CYS A 152 17.54 15.18 -28.59
C CYS A 152 16.54 16.29 -28.99
N ASP A 153 15.32 16.22 -28.46
CA ASP A 153 14.33 17.27 -28.67
C ASP A 153 14.69 18.49 -27.81
N VAL A 154 15.07 18.25 -26.55
CA VAL A 154 15.29 19.29 -25.54
C VAL A 154 16.64 19.11 -24.84
N TYR A 155 17.36 20.21 -24.66
CA TYR A 155 18.59 20.31 -23.86
C TYR A 155 18.25 21.05 -22.56
N ILE A 156 18.70 20.56 -21.41
CA ILE A 156 18.50 21.17 -20.10
C ILE A 156 19.87 21.52 -19.51
N GLY A 157 20.26 22.78 -19.64
CA GLY A 157 21.49 23.32 -19.06
C GLY A 157 21.24 23.84 -17.64
N TYR A 158 22.13 23.55 -16.71
CA TYR A 158 22.11 24.12 -15.36
C TYR A 158 23.51 24.14 -14.76
N HIS A 159 23.76 25.02 -13.77
CA HIS A 159 25.03 25.05 -13.06
C HIS A 159 24.87 25.40 -11.59
N GLY A 160 25.54 24.63 -10.74
CA GLY A 160 25.63 24.89 -9.30
C GLY A 160 25.70 23.62 -8.45
N GLN A 161 26.05 23.79 -7.18
CA GLN A 161 26.13 22.70 -6.20
C GLN A 161 24.84 22.50 -5.39
N ASN A 162 23.83 23.36 -5.58
CA ASN A 162 22.56 23.28 -4.87
C ASN A 162 21.84 21.95 -5.20
N LEU A 163 21.60 21.12 -4.18
CA LEU A 163 20.91 19.84 -4.34
C LEU A 163 19.48 20.01 -4.87
N ASN A 164 18.79 21.08 -4.47
CA ASN A 164 17.45 21.39 -4.94
C ASN A 164 17.42 21.70 -6.45
N LEU A 165 18.43 22.42 -6.96
CA LEU A 165 18.58 22.68 -8.40
C LEU A 165 18.72 21.37 -9.18
N VAL A 166 19.61 20.48 -8.74
CA VAL A 166 19.83 19.18 -9.39
C VAL A 166 18.56 18.34 -9.35
N ARG A 167 17.86 18.30 -8.21
CA ARG A 167 16.58 17.59 -8.05
C ARG A 167 15.50 18.12 -8.99
N PHE A 168 15.38 19.44 -9.11
CA PHE A 168 14.44 20.08 -10.02
C PHE A 168 14.73 19.71 -11.48
N CYS A 169 15.99 19.77 -11.92
CA CYS A 169 16.38 19.42 -13.28
C CYS A 169 16.11 17.94 -13.60
N LYS A 170 16.41 17.03 -12.67
CA LYS A 170 16.11 15.60 -12.80
C LYS A 170 14.62 15.33 -12.91
N TRP A 171 13.80 16.01 -12.10
CA TRP A 171 12.35 15.94 -12.19
C TRP A 171 11.85 16.42 -13.55
N LEU A 172 12.28 17.61 -13.99
CA LEU A 172 11.89 18.15 -15.29
C LEU A 172 12.23 17.18 -16.42
N LYS A 173 13.45 16.63 -16.44
CA LYS A 173 13.88 15.59 -17.40
C LYS A 173 12.90 14.41 -17.41
N SER A 174 12.59 13.84 -16.24
CA SER A 174 11.68 12.71 -16.12
C SER A 174 10.27 13.03 -16.60
N GLU A 175 9.76 14.23 -16.33
CA GLU A 175 8.43 14.63 -16.78
C GLU A 175 8.36 14.77 -18.31
N LEU A 176 9.42 15.26 -18.94
CA LEU A 176 9.53 15.32 -20.40
C LEU A 176 9.58 13.92 -21.02
N GLU A 177 10.35 13.00 -20.44
CA GLU A 177 10.44 11.61 -20.90
C GLU A 177 9.09 10.88 -20.81
N LEU A 178 8.30 11.14 -19.77
CA LEU A 178 6.93 10.60 -19.64
C LEU A 178 6.01 11.09 -20.76
N GLN A 179 6.23 12.29 -21.28
CA GLN A 179 5.51 12.83 -22.46
C GLN A 179 6.14 12.36 -23.79
N GLY A 180 7.13 11.47 -23.74
CA GLY A 180 7.86 10.96 -24.89
C GLY A 180 8.85 11.96 -25.50
N ILE A 181 9.17 13.07 -24.81
CA ILE A 181 10.13 14.10 -25.25
C ILE A 181 11.54 13.66 -24.85
N ALA A 182 12.41 13.43 -25.85
CA ALA A 182 13.78 13.03 -25.61
C ALA A 182 14.56 14.24 -25.10
N SER A 183 15.03 14.18 -23.86
CA SER A 183 15.72 15.28 -23.20
C SER A 183 17.11 14.89 -22.71
N PHE A 184 18.04 15.84 -22.77
CA PHE A 184 19.41 15.68 -22.26
C PHE A 184 19.68 16.79 -21.24
N ALA A 185 20.04 16.42 -20.01
CA ALA A 185 20.34 17.38 -18.94
C ALA A 185 21.82 17.31 -18.56
N ALA A 186 22.46 18.46 -18.44
CA ALA A 186 23.90 18.54 -18.18
C ALA A 186 24.30 19.78 -17.38
N ASP A 187 25.27 19.59 -16.49
CA ASP A 187 26.11 20.65 -15.94
C ASP A 187 27.50 20.51 -16.58
N ARG A 188 27.74 21.27 -17.65
CA ARG A 188 28.97 21.20 -18.45
C ARG A 188 30.23 21.48 -17.64
N SER A 189 30.13 22.16 -16.49
CA SER A 189 31.28 22.44 -15.62
C SER A 189 31.85 21.18 -14.96
N LYS A 190 31.09 20.08 -14.92
CA LYS A 190 31.51 18.81 -14.29
C LYS A 190 32.25 17.88 -15.26
N TYR A 191 32.33 18.22 -16.53
CA TYR A 191 33.02 17.40 -17.52
C TYR A 191 34.53 17.56 -17.38
N SER A 192 35.24 16.45 -17.26
CA SER A 192 36.69 16.41 -17.09
C SER A 192 37.45 16.17 -18.39
N ASN A 193 36.76 15.68 -19.43
CA ASN A 193 37.36 15.29 -20.71
C ASN A 193 36.77 16.08 -21.89
N THR A 194 37.62 16.37 -22.86
CA THR A 194 37.25 17.09 -24.10
C THR A 194 36.15 16.38 -24.88
N GLN A 195 36.17 15.03 -24.88
CA GLN A 195 35.14 14.22 -25.54
C GLN A 195 33.73 14.50 -25.02
N SER A 196 33.53 14.70 -23.70
CA SER A 196 32.19 14.97 -23.15
C SER A 196 31.71 16.37 -23.53
N HIS A 197 32.61 17.35 -23.57
CA HIS A 197 32.30 18.67 -24.09
C HIS A 197 31.90 18.60 -25.57
N GLU A 198 32.67 17.91 -26.42
CA GLU A 198 32.32 17.74 -27.83
C GLU A 198 30.95 17.06 -28.03
N ILE A 199 30.62 16.07 -27.22
CA ILE A 199 29.30 15.41 -27.28
C ILE A 199 28.20 16.39 -26.90
N ALA A 200 28.39 17.13 -25.81
CA ALA A 200 27.42 18.14 -25.37
C ALA A 200 27.23 19.24 -26.43
N ASP A 201 28.31 19.72 -27.05
CA ASP A 201 28.25 20.73 -28.11
C ASP A 201 27.50 20.23 -29.35
N ARG A 202 27.72 18.96 -29.74
CA ARG A 202 26.95 18.31 -30.82
C ARG A 202 25.46 18.22 -30.46
N ILE A 203 25.13 17.90 -29.21
CA ILE A 203 23.74 17.87 -28.73
C ILE A 203 23.15 19.28 -28.78
N ILE A 204 23.80 20.27 -28.16
CA ILE A 204 23.36 21.68 -28.14
C ILE A 204 23.12 22.19 -29.57
N CYS A 205 24.01 21.88 -30.51
CA CYS A 205 23.89 22.30 -31.90
C CYS A 205 22.71 21.65 -32.64
N SER A 206 22.37 20.41 -32.33
CA SER A 206 21.31 19.62 -32.99
C SER A 206 19.94 19.69 -32.31
N THR A 207 19.89 20.18 -31.07
CA THR A 207 18.66 20.24 -30.26
C THR A 207 17.69 21.30 -30.76
N THR A 208 16.38 21.00 -30.72
CA THR A 208 15.34 21.94 -31.17
C THR A 208 15.07 23.08 -30.19
N VAL A 209 15.05 22.80 -28.88
CA VAL A 209 14.79 23.80 -27.82
C VAL A 209 15.80 23.64 -26.68
N GLY A 210 16.38 24.74 -26.23
CA GLY A 210 17.24 24.78 -25.04
C GLY A 210 16.49 25.32 -23.85
N VAL A 211 16.33 24.51 -22.80
CA VAL A 211 15.92 24.95 -21.47
C VAL A 211 17.17 25.23 -20.67
N VAL A 212 17.34 26.45 -20.16
CA VAL A 212 18.47 26.76 -19.27
C VAL A 212 17.93 27.20 -17.93
N VAL A 213 18.30 26.48 -16.87
CA VAL A 213 17.94 26.79 -15.49
C VAL A 213 18.98 27.76 -14.94
N VAL A 214 18.54 29.01 -14.80
CA VAL A 214 19.37 30.16 -14.49
C VAL A 214 19.36 30.42 -12.99
N THR A 215 20.56 30.50 -12.42
CA THR A 215 20.86 30.87 -11.04
C THR A 215 21.93 31.97 -11.05
N PRO A 216 22.18 32.67 -9.93
CA PRO A 216 23.30 33.60 -9.81
C PRO A 216 24.65 32.97 -10.20
N SER A 217 24.87 31.70 -9.84
CA SER A 217 26.09 30.97 -10.19
C SER A 217 26.22 30.67 -11.69
N ALA A 218 25.11 30.62 -12.44
CA ALA A 218 25.16 30.36 -13.89
C ALA A 218 25.95 31.46 -14.64
N PHE A 219 25.88 32.72 -14.18
CA PHE A 219 26.64 33.84 -14.75
C PHE A 219 28.11 33.89 -14.27
N LEU A 220 28.49 33.04 -13.32
CA LEU A 220 29.88 32.83 -12.92
C LEU A 220 30.55 31.73 -13.77
N ASN A 221 29.77 30.96 -14.52
CA ASN A 221 30.23 29.81 -15.29
C ASN A 221 30.19 30.09 -16.81
N PRO A 222 31.34 30.14 -17.51
CA PRO A 222 31.40 30.43 -18.94
C PRO A 222 30.52 29.50 -19.79
N ALA A 223 30.46 28.21 -19.45
CA ALA A 223 29.68 27.24 -20.21
C ALA A 223 28.17 27.51 -20.16
N SER A 224 27.66 28.00 -19.02
CA SER A 224 26.23 28.36 -18.87
C SER A 224 25.90 29.68 -19.56
N VAL A 225 26.82 30.65 -19.51
CA VAL A 225 26.68 31.91 -20.27
C VAL A 225 26.63 31.65 -21.77
N GLU A 226 27.49 30.75 -22.26
CA GLU A 226 27.50 30.31 -23.67
C GLU A 226 26.17 29.64 -24.07
N GLU A 227 25.64 28.73 -23.25
CA GLU A 227 24.35 28.07 -23.50
C GLU A 227 23.21 29.08 -23.65
N ILE A 228 23.11 30.04 -22.72
CA ILE A 228 22.10 31.11 -22.74
C ILE A 228 22.23 31.91 -24.03
N ARG A 229 23.45 32.37 -24.35
CA ARG A 229 23.73 33.18 -25.55
C ARG A 229 23.38 32.43 -26.83
N PHE A 230 23.79 31.17 -26.95
CA PHE A 230 23.58 30.34 -28.13
C PHE A 230 22.09 30.11 -28.43
N PHE A 231 21.30 29.68 -27.44
CA PHE A 231 19.88 29.45 -27.63
C PHE A 231 19.07 30.75 -27.76
N ALA A 232 19.52 31.85 -27.13
CA ALA A 232 18.89 33.15 -27.30
C ALA A 232 19.06 33.67 -28.74
N GLN A 233 20.26 33.57 -29.32
CA GLN A 233 20.54 33.94 -30.71
C GLN A 233 19.69 33.13 -31.71
N LYS A 234 19.49 31.84 -31.43
CA LYS A 234 18.63 30.94 -32.22
C LYS A 234 17.12 31.11 -31.99
N LYS A 235 16.70 32.00 -31.06
CA LYS A 235 15.29 32.22 -30.67
C LYS A 235 14.57 30.95 -30.17
N ASN A 236 15.30 29.99 -29.63
CA ASN A 236 14.77 28.73 -29.12
C ASN A 236 15.13 28.48 -27.64
N LEU A 237 15.52 29.53 -26.91
CA LEU A 237 15.73 29.49 -25.46
C LEU A 237 14.39 29.46 -24.70
N VAL A 238 14.37 28.68 -23.62
CA VAL A 238 13.35 28.70 -22.57
C VAL A 238 14.09 28.87 -21.24
N PRO A 239 14.24 30.11 -20.73
CA PRO A 239 14.94 30.35 -19.48
C PRO A 239 14.04 30.02 -18.29
N VAL A 240 14.61 29.40 -17.25
CA VAL A 240 13.91 29.12 -15.98
C VAL A 240 14.73 29.75 -14.86
N LEU A 241 14.20 30.78 -14.22
CA LEU A 241 14.83 31.40 -13.06
C LEU A 241 14.60 30.52 -11.84
N PHE A 242 15.66 30.05 -11.20
CA PHE A 242 15.58 29.12 -10.06
C PHE A 242 16.06 29.79 -8.77
N ASP A 243 15.16 29.94 -7.80
CA ASP A 243 15.37 30.62 -6.52
C ASP A 243 16.07 32.00 -6.66
N THR A 244 15.80 32.71 -7.75
CA THR A 244 16.41 34.01 -8.06
C THR A 244 15.47 34.90 -8.88
N GLU A 245 15.79 36.19 -8.94
CA GLU A 245 15.08 37.18 -9.74
C GLU A 245 15.99 37.80 -10.81
N ILE A 246 15.39 38.31 -11.89
CA ILE A 246 16.11 39.02 -12.96
C ILE A 246 16.89 40.23 -12.41
N SER A 247 16.34 40.90 -11.39
CA SER A 247 16.94 42.06 -10.74
C SER A 247 18.26 41.73 -10.03
N GLU A 248 18.33 40.57 -9.38
CA GLU A 248 19.51 40.08 -8.67
C GLU A 248 20.64 39.73 -9.64
N ILE A 249 20.29 39.03 -10.74
CA ILE A 249 21.22 38.74 -11.83
C ILE A 249 21.74 40.05 -12.46
N GLY A 250 20.88 41.04 -12.65
CA GLY A 250 21.26 42.35 -13.18
C GLY A 250 22.34 43.04 -12.34
N ARG A 251 22.19 43.04 -11.01
CA ARG A 251 23.20 43.63 -10.10
C ARG A 251 24.57 42.94 -10.23
N LEU A 252 24.59 41.60 -10.32
CA LEU A 252 25.83 40.84 -10.48
C LEU A 252 26.58 41.17 -11.78
N ILE A 253 25.84 41.56 -12.83
CA ILE A 253 26.41 41.93 -14.13
C ILE A 253 26.86 43.39 -14.13
N GLU A 254 26.12 44.28 -13.47
CA GLU A 254 26.52 45.69 -13.27
C GLU A 254 27.85 45.80 -12.49
N GLU A 255 28.08 44.91 -11.52
CA GLU A 255 29.36 44.78 -10.82
C GLU A 255 30.51 44.28 -11.71
N ARG A 256 30.20 43.68 -12.88
CA ARG A 256 31.17 43.11 -13.84
C ARG A 256 31.19 43.89 -15.16
N LEU A 257 31.60 45.15 -15.08
CA LEU A 257 31.60 46.09 -16.22
C LEU A 257 32.31 45.57 -17.49
N ASP A 258 33.31 44.69 -17.38
CA ASP A 258 34.14 44.24 -18.52
C ASP A 258 33.68 42.95 -19.22
N ASP A 259 32.68 42.23 -18.70
CA ASP A 259 32.26 40.95 -19.28
C ASP A 259 31.20 41.14 -20.38
N LYS A 260 31.67 41.27 -21.63
CA LYS A 260 30.80 41.42 -22.80
C LYS A 260 29.88 40.22 -23.02
N GLU A 261 30.35 39.00 -22.77
CA GLU A 261 29.59 37.78 -23.04
C GLU A 261 28.43 37.62 -22.07
N SER A 262 28.66 37.89 -20.79
CA SER A 262 27.61 37.91 -19.77
C SER A 262 26.55 38.98 -20.03
N ARG A 263 26.94 40.17 -20.52
CA ARG A 263 26.00 41.21 -20.94
C ARG A 263 25.13 40.78 -22.12
N GLU A 264 25.73 40.15 -23.14
CA GLU A 264 24.96 39.62 -24.28
C GLU A 264 23.99 38.51 -23.87
N ALA A 265 24.41 37.61 -22.96
CA ALA A 265 23.54 36.56 -22.43
C ALA A 265 22.36 37.13 -21.63
N PHE A 266 22.60 38.12 -20.78
CA PHE A 266 21.56 38.80 -20.01
C PHE A 266 20.60 39.63 -20.86
N GLU A 267 21.12 40.30 -21.90
CA GLU A 267 20.29 40.95 -22.90
C GLU A 267 19.39 39.94 -23.63
N GLY A 268 19.93 38.74 -23.94
CA GLY A 268 19.17 37.63 -24.48
C GLY A 268 18.03 37.16 -23.55
N LEU A 269 18.27 37.11 -22.24
CA LEU A 269 17.24 36.76 -21.24
C LEU A 269 16.14 37.83 -21.14
N THR A 270 16.51 39.11 -21.11
CA THR A 270 15.56 40.23 -20.92
C THR A 270 14.73 40.54 -22.16
N LYS A 271 15.25 40.26 -23.37
CA LYS A 271 14.52 40.42 -24.64
C LYS A 271 13.44 39.37 -24.88
N LEU A 272 13.47 38.24 -24.16
CA LEU A 272 12.40 37.24 -24.23
C LEU A 272 11.16 37.83 -23.55
N GLY A 273 10.09 38.03 -24.33
CA GLY A 273 8.85 38.67 -23.86
C GLY A 273 8.20 37.95 -22.66
N SER A 274 7.20 38.61 -22.07
CA SER A 274 6.47 38.19 -20.85
C SER A 274 5.84 36.79 -20.92
N GLU A 275 5.75 36.17 -22.09
CA GLU A 275 5.24 34.80 -22.30
C GLU A 275 6.11 33.70 -21.66
N TYR A 276 7.40 33.97 -21.36
CA TYR A 276 8.34 32.98 -20.83
C TYR A 276 8.81 33.24 -19.40
N LYS A 277 8.07 34.01 -18.60
CA LYS A 277 8.42 34.26 -17.19
C LYS A 277 8.21 32.99 -16.35
N LEU A 278 9.21 32.11 -16.37
CA LEU A 278 9.25 30.85 -15.63
C LEU A 278 10.14 31.01 -14.42
N GLU A 279 9.51 31.18 -13.26
CA GLU A 279 10.19 31.29 -11.97
C GLU A 279 9.88 30.03 -11.16
N ALA A 280 10.91 29.26 -10.85
CA ALA A 280 10.88 28.13 -9.94
C ALA A 280 11.38 28.60 -8.58
N ASN A 281 10.51 28.52 -7.57
CA ASN A 281 10.85 28.71 -6.17
C ASN A 281 10.33 27.53 -5.35
N ASP A 282 10.82 27.38 -4.12
CA ASP A 282 10.45 26.30 -3.20
C ASP A 282 8.93 26.01 -3.07
N SER A 283 8.07 27.00 -3.36
CA SER A 283 6.63 26.89 -3.23
C SER A 283 5.89 26.49 -4.51
N ASN A 284 6.57 26.39 -5.67
CA ASN A 284 5.87 26.30 -6.95
C ASN A 284 6.46 25.32 -7.99
N TRP A 285 7.42 24.46 -7.63
CA TRP A 285 8.10 23.60 -8.63
C TRP A 285 7.13 22.76 -9.47
N ARG A 286 6.07 22.18 -8.87
CA ARG A 286 5.04 21.42 -9.61
C ARG A 286 4.43 22.21 -10.75
N ASN A 287 3.99 23.44 -10.44
CA ASN A 287 3.38 24.32 -11.41
C ASN A 287 4.40 24.77 -12.46
N CYS A 288 5.63 25.06 -12.05
CA CYS A 288 6.71 25.45 -12.96
C CYS A 288 7.05 24.33 -13.96
N VAL A 289 7.27 23.10 -13.48
CA VAL A 289 7.51 21.92 -14.34
C VAL A 289 6.36 21.70 -15.31
N MET A 290 5.11 21.74 -14.85
CA MET A 290 3.94 21.57 -15.73
C MET A 290 3.82 22.68 -16.79
N LYS A 291 4.13 23.93 -16.44
CA LYS A 291 4.20 25.04 -17.40
C LYS A 291 5.28 24.83 -18.45
N ILE A 292 6.49 24.42 -18.04
CA ILE A 292 7.60 24.12 -18.96
C ILE A 292 7.20 23.02 -19.93
N VAL A 293 6.66 21.91 -19.43
CA VAL A 293 6.20 20.78 -20.24
C VAL A 293 5.15 21.23 -21.26
N ARG A 294 4.17 22.05 -20.86
CA ARG A 294 3.14 22.59 -21.76
C ARG A 294 3.72 23.50 -22.84
N ILE A 295 4.66 24.38 -22.50
CA ILE A 295 5.36 25.25 -23.46
C ILE A 295 6.13 24.40 -24.48
N LEU A 296 6.83 23.37 -24.01
CA LEU A 296 7.61 22.48 -24.87
C LEU A 296 6.72 21.62 -25.79
N GLN A 297 5.59 21.12 -25.30
CA GLN A 297 4.61 20.41 -26.13
C GLN A 297 4.10 21.30 -27.29
N LEU A 298 3.76 22.56 -26.99
CA LEU A 298 3.33 23.53 -28.00
C LEU A 298 4.44 23.82 -29.02
N LYS A 299 5.68 24.03 -28.57
CA LYS A 299 6.83 24.29 -29.46
C LYS A 299 7.19 23.09 -30.33
N LEU A 300 7.06 21.87 -29.81
CA LEU A 300 7.38 20.63 -30.53
C LEU A 300 6.21 20.10 -31.37
N GLY A 301 5.04 20.76 -31.35
CA GLY A 301 3.84 20.33 -32.08
C GLY A 301 3.28 18.98 -31.61
N ARG A 302 3.56 18.57 -30.37
CA ARG A 302 3.12 17.28 -29.83
C ARG A 302 1.82 17.45 -29.08
N LYS A 303 0.80 16.67 -29.47
CA LYS A 303 -0.44 16.54 -28.70
C LYS A 303 -0.15 15.74 -27.43
N SER A 304 -0.74 16.15 -26.31
CA SER A 304 -0.63 15.45 -25.03
C SER A 304 -0.94 13.95 -25.19
N ILE A 305 0.04 13.09 -24.92
CA ILE A 305 -0.18 11.64 -24.79
C ILE A 305 -0.79 11.33 -23.40
N ALA A 306 -0.70 12.28 -22.46
CA ALA A 306 -1.18 12.17 -21.10
C ALA A 306 -2.62 12.67 -20.89
N GLU A 307 -3.52 12.46 -21.87
CA GLU A 307 -4.97 12.43 -21.61
C GLU A 307 -5.40 11.06 -21.03
N ARG A 308 -4.58 10.44 -20.19
CA ARG A 308 -5.17 9.63 -19.13
C ARG A 308 -5.62 10.64 -18.10
N GLU A 309 -6.92 10.78 -17.89
CA GLU A 309 -7.47 11.35 -16.67
C GLU A 309 -6.87 10.56 -15.51
N VAL A 310 -5.69 10.97 -15.05
CA VAL A 310 -5.13 10.46 -13.81
C VAL A 310 -6.04 11.05 -12.77
N GLU A 311 -7.00 10.27 -12.29
CA GLU A 311 -7.79 10.59 -11.12
C GLU A 311 -6.82 11.22 -10.10
N GLU A 312 -7.06 12.47 -9.72
CA GLU A 312 -6.17 13.21 -8.85
C GLU A 312 -6.26 12.58 -7.45
N PHE A 313 -5.46 11.53 -7.24
CA PHE A 313 -5.42 10.84 -5.97
C PHE A 313 -4.90 11.81 -4.91
N GLU A 314 -5.69 12.03 -3.87
CA GLU A 314 -5.24 12.84 -2.77
C GLU A 314 -3.95 12.29 -2.14
N GLU A 315 -2.93 13.13 -2.08
CA GLU A 315 -1.60 12.77 -1.59
C GLU A 315 -1.56 12.57 -0.06
N PHE A 316 -2.42 13.28 0.66
CA PHE A 316 -2.40 13.34 2.11
C PHE A 316 -3.51 12.47 2.71
N PRO A 317 -3.25 11.66 3.74
CA PRO A 317 -4.29 10.86 4.39
C PRO A 317 -5.26 11.68 5.25
N PHE A 318 -4.78 12.81 5.79
CA PHE A 318 -5.49 13.69 6.71
C PHE A 318 -5.19 15.15 6.42
N ARG A 319 -6.06 16.06 6.88
CA ARG A 319 -5.84 17.51 6.79
C ARG A 319 -4.67 17.96 7.66
N ARG A 320 -3.94 18.98 7.20
CA ARG A 320 -2.90 19.68 7.99
C ARG A 320 -3.46 20.18 9.32
N SER A 321 -2.73 19.92 10.40
CA SER A 321 -3.12 20.39 11.73
C SER A 321 -2.89 21.89 11.85
N LYS A 322 -3.90 22.63 12.34
CA LYS A 322 -3.76 24.06 12.68
C LYS A 322 -3.12 24.30 14.05
N TYR A 323 -2.89 23.22 14.81
CA TYR A 323 -2.42 23.25 16.20
C TYR A 323 -1.09 22.51 16.36
N PHE A 324 -0.35 22.33 15.26
CA PHE A 324 1.01 21.80 15.29
C PHE A 324 1.94 22.82 15.98
N VAL A 325 2.72 22.37 16.96
CA VAL A 325 3.58 23.22 17.80
C VAL A 325 4.80 22.47 18.32
N GLY A 326 5.86 23.21 18.66
CA GLY A 326 7.00 22.71 19.45
C GLY A 326 7.94 21.72 18.75
N ARG A 327 7.93 21.65 17.41
CA ARG A 327 8.72 20.69 16.62
C ARG A 327 9.59 21.34 15.51
N GLU A 328 9.80 22.65 15.61
CA GLU A 328 10.91 23.45 15.02
C GLU A 328 12.15 22.63 14.69
N LYS A 329 12.77 22.15 15.76
CA LYS A 329 14.09 21.56 15.71
C LYS A 329 14.09 20.25 14.91
N GLU A 330 13.09 19.41 15.12
CA GLU A 330 13.00 18.13 14.44
C GLU A 330 12.64 18.30 12.96
N LEU A 331 11.82 19.31 12.62
CA LEU A 331 11.57 19.65 11.21
C LEU A 331 12.84 20.12 10.50
N THR A 332 13.63 21.00 11.13
CA THR A 332 14.89 21.46 10.53
C THR A 332 15.94 20.36 10.47
N GLU A 333 15.95 19.41 11.41
CA GLU A 333 16.80 18.22 11.34
C GLU A 333 16.43 17.31 10.16
N ILE A 334 15.12 17.10 9.93
CA ILE A 334 14.65 16.35 8.75
C ILE A 334 14.99 17.10 7.45
N GLU A 335 14.80 18.43 7.43
CA GLU A 335 15.15 19.26 6.28
C GLU A 335 16.66 19.17 5.97
N ALA A 336 17.51 19.35 6.98
CA ALA A 336 18.96 19.26 6.83
C ALA A 336 19.42 17.86 6.40
N ALA A 337 18.76 16.79 6.88
CA ALA A 337 19.08 15.43 6.49
C ALA A 337 18.80 15.16 4.99
N PHE A 338 17.71 15.73 4.47
CA PHE A 338 17.26 15.52 3.09
C PHE A 338 17.85 16.49 2.07
N PHE A 339 18.02 17.76 2.44
CA PHE A 339 18.41 18.83 1.52
C PHE A 339 19.81 19.40 1.82
N GLY A 340 20.44 18.99 2.92
CA GLY A 340 21.70 19.56 3.42
C GLY A 340 21.46 20.84 4.23
N CYS A 341 22.47 21.28 4.98
CA CYS A 341 22.43 22.60 5.62
C CYS A 341 22.60 23.69 4.55
N SER A 342 21.54 24.45 4.28
CA SER A 342 21.65 25.75 3.60
C SER A 342 22.43 26.70 4.50
N ASN A 343 23.75 26.71 4.39
CA ASN A 343 24.54 27.86 4.83
C ASN A 343 24.32 28.99 3.80
N ASP A 344 23.12 29.57 3.79
CA ASP A 344 22.87 30.88 3.20
C ASP A 344 23.24 31.93 4.26
N GLY A 345 24.54 32.10 4.46
CA GLY A 345 25.12 33.31 5.05
C GLY A 345 25.89 34.02 3.94
N PRO A 346 25.82 35.36 3.79
CA PRO A 346 26.47 36.05 2.70
C PRO A 346 27.95 36.27 3.04
N GLU A 347 28.79 35.25 2.85
CA GLU A 347 30.24 35.42 2.79
C GLU A 347 30.81 34.54 1.67
N ILE A 348 30.63 34.99 0.43
CA ILE A 348 31.45 34.54 -0.69
C ILE A 348 32.72 35.39 -0.68
N GLU A 349 33.71 35.00 0.12
CA GLU A 349 35.09 35.44 -0.11
C GLU A 349 35.64 34.68 -1.32
N TYR A 350 35.73 35.37 -2.45
CA TYR A 350 36.35 34.85 -3.67
C TYR A 350 37.87 34.73 -3.50
N PRO A 351 38.52 33.62 -3.91
CA PRO A 351 39.96 33.59 -4.06
C PRO A 351 40.36 34.48 -5.25
N LYS A 352 41.20 35.50 -4.99
CA LYS A 352 41.80 36.33 -6.05
C LYS A 352 42.68 35.47 -6.97
N PRO A 353 42.64 35.65 -8.31
CA PRO A 353 43.58 35.02 -9.21
C PRO A 353 44.95 35.70 -9.05
N VAL A 354 45.97 34.91 -8.69
CA VAL A 354 47.36 35.39 -8.66
C VAL A 354 47.86 35.48 -10.10
N LEU A 355 48.08 36.72 -10.56
CA LEU A 355 48.82 37.05 -11.76
C LEU A 355 50.27 36.57 -11.64
N ALA A 356 50.74 35.93 -12.70
CA ALA A 356 52.12 35.53 -12.88
C ALA A 356 53.08 36.72 -12.80
N ASN A 357 54.17 36.56 -12.08
CA ASN A 357 55.40 37.30 -12.31
C ASN A 357 56.58 36.31 -12.27
N GLY A 358 57.39 36.34 -13.33
CA GLY A 358 58.55 35.49 -13.50
C GLY A 358 59.74 35.89 -12.64
N GLY A 359 60.73 35.01 -12.60
CA GLY A 359 62.06 35.32 -12.07
C GLY A 359 62.78 34.14 -11.44
N SER A 360 63.53 33.41 -12.29
CA SER A 360 64.87 32.84 -12.07
C SER A 360 65.27 32.09 -10.78
N ASN A 361 65.97 30.97 -11.03
CA ASN A 361 67.17 30.43 -10.37
C ASN A 361 67.07 29.18 -9.47
N GLY A 362 67.91 28.20 -9.85
CA GLY A 362 68.51 27.16 -9.01
C GLY A 362 68.01 25.76 -9.37
N SER A 363 68.74 24.95 -10.15
CA SER A 363 69.83 24.05 -9.68
C SER A 363 69.30 23.00 -8.70
N SER A 364 69.54 21.70 -8.76
CA SER A 364 70.39 20.81 -9.56
C SER A 364 70.02 19.38 -9.09
N ASP A 365 70.45 18.39 -9.86
CA ASP A 365 70.64 16.97 -9.50
C ASP A 365 69.40 16.13 -9.16
N GLY A 366 69.22 14.94 -9.74
CA GLY A 366 70.13 14.18 -10.59
C GLY A 366 69.79 12.70 -10.50
N PHE A 367 70.15 12.00 -11.57
CA PHE A 367 70.40 10.55 -11.69
C PHE A 367 69.19 9.62 -11.61
N ALA A 368 68.76 9.03 -12.73
CA ALA A 368 69.38 7.96 -13.54
C ALA A 368 68.81 6.60 -13.11
N ASP A 369 68.13 5.94 -14.06
CA ASP A 369 68.57 4.66 -14.68
C ASP A 369 67.85 3.49 -13.97
N GLU A 370 67.35 2.43 -14.59
CA GLU A 370 67.62 1.81 -15.88
C GLU A 370 66.33 1.21 -16.50
N GLU A 371 66.44 1.00 -17.81
CA GLU A 371 65.63 0.15 -18.67
C GLU A 371 65.47 -1.30 -18.17
N SER A 372 64.40 -1.99 -18.61
CA SER A 372 64.58 -3.14 -19.51
C SER A 372 63.26 -3.80 -19.93
N ASP A 373 63.20 -4.01 -21.25
CA ASP A 373 62.23 -4.76 -22.02
C ASP A 373 62.11 -6.25 -21.66
N THR A 374 60.97 -6.86 -22.03
CA THR A 374 60.82 -8.14 -22.77
C THR A 374 59.33 -8.58 -22.74
N ILE A 375 58.56 -8.48 -23.84
CA ILE A 375 58.36 -9.44 -24.94
C ILE A 375 57.65 -10.77 -24.57
N ARG A 376 56.40 -10.92 -25.10
CA ARG A 376 55.67 -12.13 -25.61
C ARG A 376 55.35 -13.25 -24.59
N THR A 377 54.28 -14.08 -24.67
CA THR A 377 53.36 -14.54 -25.73
C THR A 377 52.27 -15.44 -25.10
N ASN A 378 51.09 -15.54 -25.75
CA ASN A 378 50.17 -16.71 -25.90
C ASN A 378 49.65 -17.46 -24.63
N GLY A 379 48.39 -17.91 -24.49
CA GLY A 379 47.18 -17.94 -25.30
C GLY A 379 46.14 -18.91 -24.67
N LYS A 380 44.83 -18.76 -25.05
CA LYS A 380 43.80 -19.82 -25.36
C LYS A 380 43.50 -20.95 -24.31
N TYR A 381 42.29 -21.38 -23.89
CA TYR A 381 40.90 -21.56 -24.41
C TYR A 381 39.90 -21.66 -23.21
N ILE A 382 38.68 -21.06 -23.20
CA ILE A 382 37.28 -21.51 -23.54
C ILE A 382 36.59 -22.59 -22.64
N SER A 383 35.45 -22.20 -22.02
CA SER A 383 34.12 -22.89 -21.91
C SER A 383 33.13 -21.98 -21.13
N LEU A 384 32.13 -21.27 -21.70
CA LEU A 384 30.72 -21.67 -22.05
C LEU A 384 30.02 -22.46 -20.92
N ASP A 385 28.85 -22.09 -20.34
CA ASP A 385 27.58 -21.52 -20.84
C ASP A 385 26.98 -20.45 -19.88
N VAL A 386 26.41 -19.31 -20.28
CA VAL A 386 25.20 -19.00 -21.09
C VAL A 386 23.87 -19.41 -20.44
N ARG A 387 23.25 -18.46 -19.71
CA ARG A 387 21.79 -18.22 -19.80
C ARG A 387 21.53 -16.72 -19.94
N LYS A 388 21.04 -16.35 -21.11
CA LYS A 388 20.80 -14.98 -21.60
C LYS A 388 19.53 -14.40 -20.97
N CYS A 389 19.66 -13.23 -20.35
CA CYS A 389 18.65 -12.17 -20.40
C CYS A 389 19.29 -10.95 -21.09
N LYS A 390 18.87 -10.68 -22.33
CA LYS A 390 19.00 -9.37 -23.01
C LYS A 390 17.85 -8.50 -22.45
N GLU A 391 17.96 -7.22 -22.08
CA GLU A 391 18.80 -6.09 -22.49
C GLU A 391 19.16 -5.22 -21.26
N PRO A 392 20.32 -4.54 -21.23
CA PRO A 392 20.57 -3.39 -20.38
C PRO A 392 20.27 -2.08 -21.14
N THR A 393 19.53 -1.17 -20.53
CA THR A 393 19.42 0.22 -21.00
C THR A 393 20.74 0.93 -20.76
N LEU A 394 21.27 1.49 -21.84
CA LEU A 394 22.61 2.06 -21.98
C LEU A 394 22.63 3.50 -21.42
N GLU A 395 22.66 3.66 -20.09
CA GLU A 395 22.89 4.96 -19.41
C GLU A 395 23.87 4.85 -18.24
N ALA A 396 24.95 4.10 -18.43
CA ALA A 396 26.09 4.08 -17.51
C ALA A 396 27.34 4.58 -18.20
N TRP A 397 27.33 5.84 -18.67
CA TRP A 397 28.57 6.54 -19.02
C TRP A 397 28.49 8.00 -18.57
N ILE A 398 29.40 8.33 -17.65
CA ILE A 398 29.76 9.63 -17.08
C ILE A 398 28.99 10.05 -15.80
N GLU A 399 29.36 9.43 -14.68
CA GLU A 399 29.71 10.16 -13.45
C GLU A 399 31.00 9.52 -12.89
N PRO A 400 32.02 10.29 -12.50
CA PRO A 400 33.23 9.72 -11.92
C PRO A 400 32.92 9.17 -10.54
N VAL A 401 33.09 7.85 -10.39
CA VAL A 401 33.21 7.18 -9.10
C VAL A 401 34.43 7.76 -8.41
N MET A 402 34.25 8.41 -7.26
CA MET A 402 35.37 8.77 -6.38
C MET A 402 35.95 7.48 -5.77
N ASP A 403 36.96 6.93 -6.45
CA ASP A 403 37.82 5.86 -5.95
C ASP A 403 38.73 6.41 -4.83
N PHE A 404 38.39 6.14 -3.57
CA PHE A 404 39.38 6.14 -2.49
C PHE A 404 40.19 4.84 -2.55
N LYS A 405 41.30 4.83 -3.29
CA LYS A 405 42.41 3.86 -3.10
C LYS A 405 43.48 4.55 -2.22
N GLY A 406 44.04 3.96 -1.17
CA GLY A 406 43.87 2.63 -0.60
C GLY A 406 44.82 2.39 0.58
N ARG A 407 44.84 1.12 1.02
CA ARG A 407 45.89 0.34 1.72
C ARG A 407 45.30 -0.44 2.90
N GLY A 408 45.11 -1.74 2.68
CA GLY A 408 45.01 -2.72 3.75
C GLY A 408 46.40 -3.04 4.29
N LEU A 409 46.52 -3.07 5.61
CA LEU A 409 47.53 -3.86 6.33
C LEU A 409 46.87 -4.44 7.57
N GLN A 410 46.87 -5.76 7.58
CA GLN A 410 46.44 -6.68 8.62
C GLN A 410 47.16 -6.38 9.95
N ARG A 411 46.43 -6.09 11.04
CA ARG A 411 46.96 -6.30 12.40
C ARG A 411 45.87 -6.53 13.45
N GLN A 412 46.26 -7.44 14.33
CA GLN A 412 45.54 -8.16 15.36
C GLN A 412 44.64 -7.37 16.32
N ARG A 413 43.69 -8.13 16.89
CA ARG A 413 42.97 -7.90 18.15
C ARG A 413 43.74 -7.03 19.16
N SER A 414 43.10 -5.98 19.66
CA SER A 414 43.18 -5.59 21.08
C SER A 414 41.95 -4.81 21.50
N LYS A 415 41.23 -5.32 22.51
CA LYS A 415 40.19 -4.63 23.27
C LYS A 415 40.77 -3.33 23.81
N HIS A 416 40.15 -2.17 23.57
CA HIS A 416 40.21 -1.02 24.49
C HIS A 416 38.94 -0.18 24.38
N LYS A 417 38.36 0.03 25.56
CA LYS A 417 37.19 0.83 25.92
C LYS A 417 37.49 2.31 25.67
N LYS A 418 36.72 3.02 24.83
CA LYS A 418 36.70 4.49 24.79
C LYS A 418 35.28 5.02 24.63
N SER A 419 34.96 5.93 25.55
CA SER A 419 33.74 6.73 25.64
C SER A 419 33.51 7.50 24.34
N ARG A 420 32.24 7.54 23.88
CA ARG A 420 31.81 8.45 22.82
C ARG A 420 31.17 9.67 23.45
N GLY A 421 31.97 10.73 23.60
CA GLY A 421 31.49 12.09 23.62
C GLY A 421 30.98 12.50 22.24
N ALA A 422 30.03 13.44 22.25
CA ALA A 422 29.42 14.06 21.08
C ALA A 422 30.47 14.59 20.10
N GLY A 423 30.25 14.32 18.81
CA GLY A 423 31.08 14.84 17.73
C GLY A 423 30.37 14.68 16.39
N ASN A 424 30.09 15.82 15.76
CA ASN A 424 29.50 16.00 14.43
C ASN A 424 29.94 14.91 13.44
N LYS A 425 28.99 14.05 13.04
CA LYS A 425 29.07 13.31 11.76
C LYS A 425 28.46 14.21 10.69
N GLY A 426 29.11 14.32 9.54
CA GLY A 426 28.62 15.11 8.41
C GLY A 426 27.18 14.73 8.03
N TYR A 427 26.26 15.67 8.25
CA TYR A 427 24.86 15.56 7.85
C TYR A 427 24.71 16.15 6.44
N GLY A 428 24.78 15.29 5.43
CA GLY A 428 24.41 15.62 4.07
C GLY A 428 24.19 14.33 3.30
N ASN A 429 23.02 14.17 2.69
CA ASN A 429 22.56 13.01 1.92
C ASN A 429 22.11 11.76 2.71
N SER A 430 21.21 11.89 3.69
CA SER A 430 20.41 10.73 4.10
C SER A 430 19.08 10.70 3.34
N ASN A 431 18.91 9.73 2.44
CA ASN A 431 17.64 9.53 1.74
C ASN A 431 16.52 8.98 2.65
N VAL A 432 16.87 8.45 3.83
CA VAL A 432 15.93 7.85 4.77
C VAL A 432 16.08 8.50 6.14
N VAL A 433 14.98 8.97 6.69
CA VAL A 433 14.89 9.48 8.06
C VAL A 433 13.88 8.65 8.84
N CYS A 434 14.28 8.17 10.01
CA CYS A 434 13.40 7.44 10.91
C CYS A 434 13.05 8.33 12.11
N ILE A 435 11.77 8.35 12.49
CA ILE A 435 11.24 9.12 13.63
C ILE A 435 10.74 8.11 14.66
N ASN A 436 11.33 8.12 15.86
CA ASN A 436 10.98 7.23 16.96
C ASN A 436 10.45 8.02 18.17
N GLY A 437 9.62 7.37 18.97
CA GLY A 437 9.09 7.89 20.22
C GLY A 437 7.92 7.06 20.74
N ILE A 438 7.49 7.34 21.97
CA ILE A 438 6.37 6.66 22.61
C ILE A 438 5.05 6.88 21.84
N ALA A 439 4.05 6.02 22.11
CA ALA A 439 2.74 6.15 21.46
C ALA A 439 2.06 7.47 21.88
N GLY A 440 1.49 8.20 20.92
CA GLY A 440 0.79 9.47 21.17
C GLY A 440 1.69 10.71 21.32
N ILE A 441 3.00 10.60 21.10
CA ILE A 441 3.95 11.73 21.21
C ILE A 441 3.93 12.72 20.02
N GLY A 442 3.26 12.37 18.92
CA GLY A 442 3.14 13.22 17.73
C GLY A 442 4.02 12.84 16.52
N LYS A 443 4.58 11.62 16.44
CA LYS A 443 5.38 11.19 15.27
C LYS A 443 4.67 11.38 13.93
N THR A 444 3.43 10.92 13.84
CA THR A 444 2.60 11.06 12.64
C THR A 444 2.31 12.52 12.32
N GLU A 445 2.14 13.39 13.33
CA GLU A 445 1.95 14.83 13.12
C GLU A 445 3.20 15.48 12.52
N LEU A 446 4.39 15.12 13.01
CA LEU A 446 5.65 15.64 12.48
C LEU A 446 5.85 15.26 11.01
N ALA A 447 5.61 13.99 10.67
CA ALA A 447 5.70 13.51 9.29
C ALA A 447 4.65 14.17 8.37
N MET A 448 3.42 14.34 8.85
CA MET A 448 2.36 15.05 8.12
C MET A 448 2.75 16.52 7.88
N GLU A 449 3.25 17.22 8.90
CA GLU A 449 3.61 18.63 8.80
C GLU A 449 4.77 18.84 7.81
N PHE A 450 5.80 17.99 7.88
CA PHE A 450 6.89 17.99 6.90
C PHE A 450 6.34 17.79 5.48
N ALA A 451 5.49 16.78 5.28
CA ALA A 451 4.94 16.48 3.97
C ALA A 451 4.11 17.65 3.40
N TYR A 452 3.33 18.33 4.23
CA TYR A 452 2.59 19.54 3.82
C TYR A 452 3.53 20.71 3.47
N ARG A 453 4.52 20.99 4.32
CA ARG A 453 5.44 22.12 4.17
C ARG A 453 6.30 22.03 2.92
N TYR A 454 6.80 20.82 2.61
CA TYR A 454 7.75 20.59 1.51
C TYR A 454 7.13 19.87 0.31
N SER A 455 5.79 19.72 0.26
CA SER A 455 5.08 19.02 -0.83
C SER A 455 5.50 19.48 -2.23
N GLN A 456 5.72 20.77 -2.41
CA GLN A 456 6.07 21.38 -3.69
C GLN A 456 7.46 20.96 -4.19
N ARG A 457 8.37 20.53 -3.31
CA ARG A 457 9.70 20.00 -3.67
C ARG A 457 9.67 18.55 -4.19
N TYR A 458 8.50 17.91 -4.22
CA TYR A 458 8.34 16.52 -4.66
C TYR A 458 7.32 16.38 -5.78
N LYS A 459 7.56 15.45 -6.70
CA LYS A 459 6.57 15.06 -7.73
C LYS A 459 5.28 14.58 -7.09
N LYS A 460 5.40 13.70 -6.10
CA LYS A 460 4.26 13.14 -5.38
C LYS A 460 4.62 12.78 -3.94
N VAL A 461 3.69 12.97 -3.02
CA VAL A 461 3.78 12.40 -1.65
C VAL A 461 3.04 11.07 -1.62
N LEU A 462 3.72 10.02 -1.17
CA LEU A 462 3.24 8.65 -1.15
C LEU A 462 3.11 8.19 0.32
N TRP A 463 1.89 8.08 0.83
CA TRP A 463 1.63 7.73 2.22
C TRP A 463 1.18 6.27 2.39
N VAL A 464 1.95 5.50 3.16
CA VAL A 464 1.78 4.05 3.37
C VAL A 464 1.70 3.74 4.87
N GLY A 465 0.72 2.92 5.27
CA GLY A 465 0.64 2.37 6.63
C GLY A 465 1.63 1.22 6.84
N GLY A 466 2.43 1.30 7.90
CA GLY A 466 3.51 0.39 8.29
C GLY A 466 3.09 -0.74 9.22
N GLU A 467 1.79 -0.95 9.44
CA GLU A 467 1.28 -2.05 10.26
C GLU A 467 1.66 -3.39 9.65
N ALA A 468 2.22 -4.30 10.47
CA ALA A 468 2.92 -5.49 9.99
C ALA A 468 2.08 -6.35 9.01
N ARG A 469 0.78 -6.49 9.27
CA ARG A 469 -0.15 -7.31 8.46
C ARG A 469 -0.51 -6.68 7.11
N TYR A 470 -0.39 -5.37 6.99
CA TYR A 470 -0.88 -4.60 5.85
C TYR A 470 0.24 -3.97 5.03
N PHE A 471 1.44 -3.79 5.60
CA PHE A 471 2.55 -3.01 5.02
C PHE A 471 2.91 -3.39 3.58
N ARG A 472 3.19 -4.67 3.29
CA ARG A 472 3.50 -5.15 1.93
C ARG A 472 2.42 -4.74 0.93
N GLN A 473 1.16 -4.93 1.29
CA GLN A 473 0.05 -4.58 0.41
C GLN A 473 -0.09 -3.08 0.26
N ASN A 474 0.09 -2.32 1.34
CA ASN A 474 0.02 -0.86 1.27
C ASN A 474 1.10 -0.30 0.32
N LEU A 475 2.26 -0.96 0.24
CA LEU A 475 3.31 -0.63 -0.74
C LEU A 475 2.91 -1.01 -2.17
N LEU A 476 2.35 -2.21 -2.40
CA LEU A 476 1.82 -2.62 -3.71
C LEU A 476 0.69 -1.70 -4.20
N ASN A 477 -0.16 -1.18 -3.30
CA ASN A 477 -1.23 -0.24 -3.62
C ASN A 477 -0.70 1.08 -4.22
N LEU A 478 0.59 1.40 -4.06
CA LEU A 478 1.20 2.54 -4.74
C LEU A 478 1.21 2.38 -6.26
N SER A 479 1.11 1.16 -6.81
CA SER A 479 0.97 0.94 -8.26
C SER A 479 -0.16 1.77 -8.87
N MET A 480 -1.33 1.79 -8.23
CA MET A 480 -2.48 2.59 -8.65
C MET A 480 -2.17 4.09 -8.58
N VAL A 481 -1.52 4.53 -7.50
CA VAL A 481 -1.17 5.94 -7.27
C VAL A 481 -0.11 6.44 -8.27
N LEU A 482 0.79 5.54 -8.70
CA LEU A 482 1.87 5.80 -9.67
C LEU A 482 1.43 5.54 -11.12
N GLY A 483 0.19 5.08 -11.35
CA GLY A 483 -0.32 4.79 -12.70
C GLY A 483 0.35 3.58 -13.38
N LEU A 484 0.91 2.67 -12.60
CA LEU A 484 1.58 1.47 -13.11
C LEU A 484 0.55 0.39 -13.44
N ASP A 485 0.61 -0.14 -14.66
CA ASP A 485 -0.18 -1.31 -15.02
C ASP A 485 0.47 -2.59 -14.48
N VAL A 486 -0.18 -3.14 -13.47
CA VAL A 486 0.21 -4.35 -12.74
C VAL A 486 -0.83 -5.46 -12.94
N SER A 487 -1.83 -5.25 -13.81
CA SER A 487 -2.94 -6.18 -14.01
C SER A 487 -2.56 -7.44 -14.80
N ALA A 488 -3.29 -8.53 -14.54
CA ALA A 488 -3.24 -9.80 -15.26
C ALA A 488 -3.54 -9.73 -16.76
N GLU A 489 -4.18 -8.65 -17.21
CA GLU A 489 -4.60 -8.51 -18.61
C GLU A 489 -3.43 -8.27 -19.56
N ALA A 490 -2.41 -7.52 -19.14
CA ALA A 490 -1.20 -7.28 -19.92
C ALA A 490 -0.34 -8.55 -20.13
N GLU A 491 -0.53 -9.59 -19.31
CA GLU A 491 0.26 -10.82 -19.38
C GLU A 491 -0.34 -11.89 -20.31
N LYS A 492 -1.60 -11.77 -20.74
CA LYS A 492 -2.20 -12.67 -21.74
C LYS A 492 -1.38 -12.70 -23.05
N GLU A 493 -0.59 -11.66 -23.31
CA GLU A 493 0.28 -11.55 -24.49
C GLU A 493 1.56 -12.42 -24.42
N ARG A 494 1.98 -12.92 -23.24
CA ARG A 494 3.29 -13.59 -23.07
C ARG A 494 3.29 -15.13 -23.11
N GLY A 495 2.12 -15.77 -23.17
CA GLY A 495 1.98 -17.22 -23.41
C GLY A 495 2.55 -18.19 -22.35
N GLN A 496 3.28 -17.71 -21.33
CA GLN A 496 3.90 -18.52 -20.27
C GLN A 496 3.10 -18.45 -18.97
N ILE A 497 2.73 -19.60 -18.41
CA ILE A 497 2.12 -19.70 -17.07
C ILE A 497 3.23 -19.43 -16.04
N ARG A 498 3.04 -18.40 -15.20
CA ARG A 498 3.93 -18.04 -14.09
C ARG A 498 3.25 -18.33 -12.76
N SER A 499 4.04 -18.55 -11.71
CA SER A 499 3.46 -18.66 -10.38
C SER A 499 2.94 -17.31 -9.91
N PHE A 500 1.96 -17.32 -9.00
CA PHE A 500 1.46 -16.06 -8.45
C PHE A 500 2.51 -15.34 -7.60
N GLU A 501 3.45 -16.09 -7.01
CA GLU A 501 4.58 -15.53 -6.29
C GLU A 501 5.49 -14.75 -7.24
N GLU A 502 5.75 -15.29 -8.44
CA GLU A 502 6.52 -14.59 -9.48
C GLU A 502 5.79 -13.34 -9.98
N GLN A 503 4.47 -13.41 -10.17
CA GLN A 503 3.66 -12.27 -10.61
C GLN A 503 3.59 -11.17 -9.55
N GLU A 504 3.34 -11.52 -8.29
CA GLU A 504 3.34 -10.55 -7.19
C GLU A 504 4.74 -9.95 -6.97
N LEU A 505 5.80 -10.73 -7.18
CA LEU A 505 7.17 -10.26 -7.13
C LEU A 505 7.51 -9.32 -8.29
N ASP A 506 7.07 -9.63 -9.53
CA ASP A 506 7.24 -8.73 -10.69
C ASP A 506 6.47 -7.42 -10.49
N ALA A 507 5.21 -7.50 -10.04
CA ALA A 507 4.40 -6.37 -9.60
C ALA A 507 5.13 -5.48 -8.61
N PHE A 508 5.68 -6.11 -7.56
CA PHE A 508 6.46 -5.42 -6.54
C PHE A 508 7.72 -4.78 -7.12
N GLN A 509 8.45 -5.49 -7.99
CA GLN A 509 9.64 -4.99 -8.65
C GLN A 509 9.35 -3.81 -9.58
N ARG A 510 8.18 -3.75 -10.23
CA ARG A 510 7.75 -2.60 -11.04
C ARG A 510 7.53 -1.36 -10.17
N VAL A 511 6.78 -1.50 -9.06
CA VAL A 511 6.59 -0.40 -8.09
C VAL A 511 7.93 0.07 -7.54
N LYS A 512 8.78 -0.88 -7.14
CA LYS A 512 10.12 -0.64 -6.62
C LYS A 512 11.00 0.11 -7.63
N ARG A 513 10.98 -0.31 -8.90
CA ARG A 513 11.73 0.34 -9.97
C ARG A 513 11.26 1.77 -10.21
N GLU A 514 9.96 2.03 -10.14
CA GLU A 514 9.42 3.39 -10.26
C GLU A 514 9.85 4.28 -9.10
N LEU A 515 9.74 3.77 -7.86
CA LEU A 515 10.13 4.51 -6.66
C LEU A 515 11.62 4.88 -6.62
N PHE A 516 12.49 4.12 -7.29
CA PHE A 516 13.94 4.39 -7.34
C PHE A 516 14.41 4.98 -8.65
N ARG A 517 13.49 5.44 -9.49
CA ARG A 517 13.89 6.37 -10.53
C ARG A 517 14.50 7.61 -9.88
N ASP A 518 15.26 8.34 -10.68
CA ASP A 518 15.81 9.65 -10.30
C ASP A 518 14.72 10.74 -10.33
N VAL A 519 13.61 10.47 -9.67
CA VAL A 519 12.42 11.31 -9.56
C VAL A 519 12.19 11.63 -8.08
N PRO A 520 11.97 12.90 -7.71
CA PRO A 520 11.85 13.27 -6.31
C PRO A 520 10.46 12.90 -5.76
N TYR A 521 10.31 11.68 -5.24
CA TYR A 521 9.15 11.30 -4.44
C TYR A 521 9.43 11.51 -2.94
N LEU A 522 8.36 11.71 -2.16
CA LEU A 522 8.40 11.59 -0.69
C LEU A 522 7.56 10.37 -0.28
N LEU A 523 8.23 9.31 0.18
CA LEU A 523 7.57 8.12 0.72
C LEU A 523 7.48 8.22 2.24
N VAL A 524 6.26 8.27 2.79
CA VAL A 524 6.02 8.21 4.23
C VAL A 524 5.48 6.86 4.62
N ILE A 525 6.20 6.17 5.50
CA ILE A 525 5.82 4.88 6.09
C ILE A 525 5.44 5.14 7.54
N ASP A 526 4.15 5.26 7.80
CA ASP A 526 3.63 5.64 9.11
C ASP A 526 3.34 4.41 9.97
N ASN A 527 3.79 4.42 11.22
CA ASN A 527 3.59 3.38 12.21
C ASN A 527 4.20 2.01 11.81
N LEU A 528 5.47 2.00 11.42
CA LEU A 528 6.22 0.78 11.19
C LEU A 528 6.37 -0.03 12.49
N GLU A 529 5.76 -1.22 12.54
CA GLU A 529 5.73 -2.06 13.75
C GLU A 529 6.87 -3.07 13.83
N THR A 530 7.29 -3.64 12.70
CA THR A 530 8.29 -4.72 12.62
C THR A 530 9.23 -4.52 11.43
N GLU A 531 10.48 -4.97 11.55
CA GLU A 531 11.45 -5.00 10.43
C GLU A 531 11.30 -6.23 9.53
N LYS A 532 10.41 -7.15 9.89
CA LYS A 532 10.10 -8.35 9.13
C LYS A 532 8.67 -8.28 8.60
N GLU A 533 8.51 -8.70 7.37
CA GLU A 533 7.21 -8.84 6.73
C GLU A 533 6.38 -9.92 7.43
N TRP A 534 5.11 -9.64 7.72
CA TRP A 534 4.29 -10.56 8.52
C TRP A 534 3.99 -11.88 7.82
N TRP A 535 3.86 -11.93 6.49
CA TRP A 535 3.46 -13.15 5.77
C TRP A 535 4.62 -14.11 5.51
N GLU A 536 5.72 -13.61 4.94
CA GLU A 536 6.85 -14.45 4.52
C GLU A 536 8.06 -14.35 5.47
N GLY A 537 8.06 -13.41 6.42
CA GLY A 537 9.18 -13.20 7.34
C GLY A 537 10.42 -12.56 6.68
N LYS A 538 10.29 -12.08 5.43
CA LYS A 538 11.34 -11.39 4.69
C LYS A 538 11.71 -10.07 5.36
N ASP A 539 12.96 -9.67 5.23
CA ASP A 539 13.47 -8.43 5.83
C ASP A 539 12.98 -7.20 5.05
N LEU A 540 12.79 -6.10 5.77
CA LEU A 540 12.37 -4.83 5.16
C LEU A 540 13.40 -4.27 4.16
N HIS A 541 14.65 -4.73 4.15
CA HIS A 541 15.66 -4.32 3.17
C HIS A 541 15.23 -4.60 1.72
N ASP A 542 14.42 -5.65 1.53
CA ASP A 542 13.84 -5.97 0.23
C ASP A 542 12.75 -4.98 -0.17
N LEU A 543 12.08 -4.37 0.82
CA LEU A 543 10.95 -3.47 0.65
C LEU A 543 11.37 -1.99 0.58
N ILE A 544 12.36 -1.59 1.36
CA ILE A 544 12.89 -0.22 1.45
C ILE A 544 14.43 -0.29 1.37
N PRO A 545 15.03 -0.11 0.19
CA PRO A 545 16.48 -0.05 0.03
C PRO A 545 17.07 1.22 0.62
N LYS A 546 18.37 1.16 0.92
CA LYS A 546 19.13 2.31 1.44
C LYS A 546 19.38 3.39 0.39
N ASN A 547 19.38 3.02 -0.88
CA ASN A 547 19.54 3.94 -2.00
C ASN A 547 18.22 3.97 -2.80
N THR A 548 17.50 5.07 -2.69
CA THR A 548 16.19 5.30 -3.29
C THR A 548 16.25 6.27 -4.47
N GLY A 549 17.44 6.49 -5.05
CA GLY A 549 17.64 7.52 -6.08
C GLY A 549 17.38 8.91 -5.49
N ALA A 550 16.50 9.68 -6.12
CA ALA A 550 16.06 11.00 -5.64
C ALA A 550 14.89 10.94 -4.63
N THR A 551 14.33 9.77 -4.35
CA THR A 551 13.20 9.61 -3.42
C THR A 551 13.67 9.75 -1.97
N HIS A 552 12.97 10.57 -1.20
CA HIS A 552 13.15 10.67 0.25
C HIS A 552 12.14 9.79 0.98
N VAL A 553 12.56 9.16 2.09
CA VAL A 553 11.74 8.25 2.87
C VAL A 553 11.67 8.72 4.32
N ILE A 554 10.46 8.90 4.85
CA ILE A 554 10.22 9.12 6.28
C ILE A 554 9.58 7.87 6.85
N VAL A 555 10.15 7.31 7.92
CA VAL A 555 9.58 6.17 8.65
C VAL A 555 9.20 6.62 10.04
N THR A 556 7.93 6.52 10.43
CA THR A 556 7.55 6.70 11.85
C THR A 556 7.44 5.33 12.51
N THR A 557 8.02 5.16 13.70
CA THR A 557 8.06 3.86 14.37
C THR A 557 8.10 3.97 15.89
N ARG A 558 7.88 2.85 16.57
CA ARG A 558 8.18 2.66 18.00
C ARG A 558 9.43 1.80 18.23
N LEU A 559 10.04 1.30 17.16
CA LEU A 559 11.24 0.48 17.24
C LEU A 559 12.43 1.35 17.66
N PRO A 560 13.29 0.88 18.58
CA PRO A 560 14.47 1.63 19.02
C PRO A 560 15.47 1.88 17.89
N LYS A 561 15.45 1.03 16.87
CA LYS A 561 16.28 1.10 15.67
C LYS A 561 15.46 0.60 14.48
N VAL A 562 15.77 1.11 13.29
CA VAL A 562 15.22 0.60 12.03
C VAL A 562 16.39 0.23 11.12
N MET A 563 16.63 -1.06 10.90
CA MET A 563 17.74 -1.57 10.09
C MET A 563 19.11 -1.03 10.57
N SER A 564 19.78 -0.25 9.71
CA SER A 564 21.03 0.46 10.00
C SER A 564 20.82 1.95 10.29
N PHE A 565 19.59 2.45 10.26
CA PHE A 565 19.27 3.86 10.49
C PHE A 565 19.07 4.13 11.99
N GLU A 566 19.68 5.22 12.45
CA GLU A 566 19.46 5.74 13.81
C GLU A 566 18.26 6.69 13.76
N PRO A 567 17.16 6.41 14.49
CA PRO A 567 15.99 7.25 14.43
C PRO A 567 16.15 8.53 15.27
N ILE A 568 15.58 9.63 14.79
CA ILE A 568 15.35 10.86 15.54
C ILE A 568 14.36 10.54 16.66
N GLN A 569 14.82 10.61 17.90
CA GLN A 569 13.97 10.36 19.06
C GLN A 569 13.20 11.63 19.44
N LEU A 570 11.88 11.57 19.41
CA LEU A 570 11.04 12.71 19.77
C LEU A 570 11.01 12.92 21.29
N PRO A 571 11.45 14.09 21.78
CA PRO A 571 11.27 14.46 23.18
C PRO A 571 9.80 14.80 23.49
N PRO A 572 9.40 14.81 24.77
CA PRO A 572 8.16 15.46 25.19
C PRO A 572 8.15 16.95 24.84
N LEU A 573 6.97 17.52 24.66
CA LEU A 573 6.82 18.95 24.34
C LEU A 573 7.30 19.83 25.50
N SER A 574 7.70 21.07 25.16
CA SER A 574 7.93 22.11 26.17
C SER A 574 6.62 22.45 26.88
N LEU A 575 6.70 22.95 28.12
CA LEU A 575 5.51 23.36 28.86
C LEU A 575 4.70 24.43 28.11
N ALA A 576 5.38 25.37 27.44
CA ALA A 576 4.72 26.42 26.67
C ALA A 576 3.90 25.83 25.51
N ASP A 577 4.48 24.89 24.75
CA ASP A 577 3.80 24.22 23.63
C ASP A 577 2.67 23.30 24.10
N SER A 578 2.88 22.59 25.21
CA SER A 578 1.84 21.76 25.85
C SER A 578 0.61 22.59 26.23
N LEU A 579 0.80 23.78 26.80
CA LEU A 579 -0.29 24.66 27.19
C LEU A 579 -1.09 25.16 25.98
N ILE A 580 -0.45 25.35 24.81
CA ILE A 580 -1.16 25.70 23.57
C ILE A 580 -2.13 24.58 23.16
N LEU A 581 -1.70 23.31 23.25
CA LEU A 581 -2.57 22.16 22.98
C LEU A 581 -3.72 22.04 23.98
N LEU A 582 -3.43 22.27 25.27
CA LEU A 582 -4.43 22.19 26.36
C LEU A 582 -5.50 23.28 26.29
N LYS A 583 -5.14 24.51 25.85
CA LYS A 583 -6.12 25.59 25.62
C LYS A 583 -7.14 25.24 24.52
N GLY A 584 -6.84 24.24 23.70
CA GLY A 584 -7.74 23.70 22.71
C GLY A 584 -8.08 24.67 21.58
N LYS A 585 -9.18 24.38 20.86
CA LYS A 585 -9.52 25.04 19.59
C LYS A 585 -9.94 26.50 19.75
N LYS A 586 -10.49 26.86 20.90
CA LYS A 586 -11.10 28.17 21.16
C LYS A 586 -10.13 29.22 21.70
N LYS A 587 -8.83 28.89 21.84
CA LYS A 587 -7.78 29.79 22.36
C LYS A 587 -8.27 30.64 23.54
N LYS A 588 -8.92 30.00 24.52
CA LYS A 588 -9.50 30.70 25.66
C LYS A 588 -8.37 31.17 26.59
N ASP A 589 -8.42 32.42 26.99
CA ASP A 589 -7.55 32.93 28.04
C ASP A 589 -8.14 32.52 29.39
N TYR A 590 -7.33 31.78 30.14
CA TYR A 590 -7.69 31.27 31.46
C TYR A 590 -7.06 32.17 32.52
N PRO A 591 -7.77 32.43 33.64
CA PRO A 591 -7.17 33.11 34.78
C PRO A 591 -6.01 32.29 35.36
N SER A 592 -5.13 32.92 36.14
CA SER A 592 -3.91 32.30 36.69
C SER A 592 -4.19 30.98 37.41
N ASP A 593 -5.24 30.93 38.22
CA ASP A 593 -5.62 29.75 39.01
C ASP A 593 -5.97 28.55 38.12
N GLU A 594 -6.69 28.79 37.01
CA GLU A 594 -7.04 27.74 36.05
C GLU A 594 -5.83 27.33 35.19
N LEU A 595 -4.85 28.22 34.97
CA LEU A 595 -3.58 27.87 34.33
C LEU A 595 -2.77 26.89 35.17
N GLU A 596 -2.80 26.99 36.51
CA GLU A 596 -2.16 26.01 37.39
C GLU A 596 -2.80 24.62 37.26
N ILE A 597 -4.12 24.56 37.08
CA ILE A 597 -4.82 23.29 36.82
C ILE A 597 -4.39 22.70 35.47
N LEU A 598 -4.22 23.54 34.43
CA LEU A 598 -3.68 23.08 33.15
C LEU A 598 -2.24 22.53 33.28
N ARG A 599 -1.40 23.12 34.14
CA ARG A 599 -0.07 22.55 34.44
C ARG A 599 -0.18 21.17 35.11
N LYS A 600 -1.12 20.99 36.04
CA LYS A 600 -1.39 19.66 36.64
C LYS A 600 -1.82 18.62 35.59
N PHE A 601 -2.61 19.02 34.59
CA PHE A 601 -2.94 18.14 33.46
C PHE A 601 -1.69 17.76 32.66
N ASP A 602 -0.83 18.72 32.33
CA ASP A 602 0.43 18.48 31.60
C ASP A 602 1.33 17.45 32.32
N GLU A 603 1.54 17.65 33.61
CA GLU A 603 2.35 16.77 34.47
C GLU A 603 1.78 15.34 34.52
N ARG A 604 0.47 15.19 34.78
CA ARG A 604 -0.16 13.87 34.90
C ARG A 604 -0.27 13.11 33.59
N LEU A 605 -0.31 13.82 32.47
CA LEU A 605 -0.30 13.22 31.14
C LEU A 605 1.11 12.91 30.62
N GLY A 606 2.16 13.21 31.39
CA GLY A 606 3.55 13.02 30.98
C GLY A 606 3.88 13.77 29.70
N ARG A 607 3.21 14.91 29.45
CA ARG A 607 3.33 15.74 28.23
C ARG A 607 3.09 14.99 26.92
N LEU A 608 2.26 13.94 26.94
CA LEU A 608 1.86 13.22 25.74
C LEU A 608 0.91 14.08 24.87
N SER A 609 1.35 14.46 23.67
CA SER A 609 0.57 15.32 22.75
C SER A 609 -0.85 14.81 22.51
N PHE A 610 -1.04 13.49 22.37
CA PHE A 610 -2.38 12.89 22.24
C PHE A 610 -3.27 13.16 23.45
N GLY A 611 -2.75 12.98 24.68
CA GLY A 611 -3.52 13.23 25.90
C GLY A 611 -3.88 14.71 26.07
N LEU A 612 -2.91 15.60 25.81
CA LEU A 612 -3.10 17.05 25.85
C LEU A 612 -4.18 17.49 24.85
N TRP A 613 -4.13 16.93 23.62
CA TRP A 613 -5.13 17.18 22.59
C TRP A 613 -6.54 16.73 22.98
N VAL A 614 -6.69 15.57 23.63
CA VAL A 614 -7.99 15.07 24.10
C VAL A 614 -8.55 16.00 25.19
N ILE A 615 -7.74 16.44 26.15
CA ILE A 615 -8.18 17.42 27.16
C ILE A 615 -8.59 18.75 26.52
N GLY A 616 -7.75 19.32 25.63
CA GLY A 616 -8.08 20.55 24.93
C GLY A 616 -9.35 20.44 24.09
N SER A 617 -9.60 19.25 23.51
CA SER A 617 -10.84 18.93 22.80
C SER A 617 -12.04 18.87 23.75
N LEU A 618 -11.93 18.19 24.90
CA LEU A 618 -12.99 18.13 25.91
C LEU A 618 -13.36 19.51 26.44
N LEU A 619 -12.37 20.34 26.79
CA LEU A 619 -12.59 21.73 27.24
C LEU A 619 -13.29 22.56 26.16
N SER A 620 -12.90 22.38 24.89
CA SER A 620 -13.50 23.09 23.76
C SER A 620 -14.94 22.67 23.48
N GLU A 621 -15.28 21.39 23.61
CA GLU A 621 -16.59 20.85 23.26
C GLU A 621 -17.60 20.89 24.43
N LEU A 622 -17.15 20.71 25.67
CA LEU A 622 -18.03 20.65 26.86
C LEU A 622 -18.25 22.00 27.55
N PHE A 623 -17.44 23.02 27.21
CA PHE A 623 -17.50 24.35 27.83
C PHE A 623 -17.40 24.35 29.37
N ILE A 624 -16.66 23.39 29.92
CA ILE A 624 -16.37 23.26 31.36
C ILE A 624 -15.03 23.94 31.72
N SER A 625 -14.86 24.33 32.98
CA SER A 625 -13.58 24.83 33.48
C SER A 625 -12.55 23.69 33.63
N PRO A 626 -11.24 23.97 33.50
CA PRO A 626 -10.18 22.99 33.76
C PRO A 626 -10.30 22.35 35.14
N SER A 627 -10.56 23.15 36.18
CA SER A 627 -10.82 22.68 37.56
C SER A 627 -11.92 21.62 37.64
N ALA A 628 -13.09 21.91 37.08
CA ALA A 628 -14.23 20.99 37.07
C ALA A 628 -13.96 19.71 36.27
N LEU A 629 -13.24 19.82 35.15
CA LEU A 629 -12.84 18.66 34.35
C LEU A 629 -11.89 17.75 35.12
N LEU A 630 -10.89 18.32 35.80
CA LEU A 630 -9.91 17.55 36.56
C LEU A 630 -10.60 16.75 37.67
N GLU A 631 -11.46 17.43 38.43
CA GLU A 631 -12.24 16.81 39.51
C GLU A 631 -13.14 15.67 38.99
N ALA A 632 -13.80 15.88 37.85
CA ALA A 632 -14.64 14.86 37.22
C ALA A 632 -13.85 13.62 36.76
N ILE A 633 -12.63 13.81 36.24
CA ILE A 633 -11.74 12.70 35.83
C ILE A 633 -11.18 11.98 37.06
N GLU A 634 -10.84 12.70 38.12
CA GLU A 634 -10.26 12.12 39.34
C GLU A 634 -11.21 11.16 40.05
N ARG A 635 -12.51 11.49 40.07
CA ARG A 635 -13.59 10.63 40.61
C ARG A 635 -13.70 9.27 39.93
N ILE A 636 -13.11 9.08 38.74
CA ILE A 636 -13.16 7.79 38.02
C ILE A 636 -12.22 6.79 38.70
N SER A 637 -12.80 5.69 39.20
CA SER A 637 -12.06 4.51 39.63
C SER A 637 -11.76 3.61 38.42
N LEU A 638 -10.53 3.09 38.35
CA LEU A 638 -10.07 2.24 37.23
C LEU A 638 -10.37 0.74 37.42
N ASN A 639 -11.00 0.35 38.53
CA ASN A 639 -11.26 -1.07 38.86
C ASN A 639 -12.08 -1.83 37.80
N GLU A 640 -12.83 -1.13 36.93
CA GLU A 640 -13.64 -1.74 35.87
C GLU A 640 -12.90 -1.97 34.54
N CYS A 641 -11.71 -1.38 34.35
CA CYS A 641 -10.86 -1.69 33.19
C CYS A 641 -9.87 -2.77 33.60
N SER A 642 -9.93 -3.94 32.98
CA SER A 642 -8.90 -4.97 33.11
C SER A 642 -7.55 -4.43 32.58
N ILE A 643 -6.77 -3.78 33.45
CA ILE A 643 -5.43 -3.19 33.18
C ILE A 643 -4.35 -4.28 32.91
N SER A 644 -4.76 -5.53 32.72
CA SER A 644 -3.93 -6.69 33.01
C SER A 644 -2.83 -7.01 31.99
N GLU A 645 -2.83 -6.51 30.74
CA GLU A 645 -1.85 -7.02 29.74
C GLU A 645 -1.06 -5.97 28.93
N ASP A 646 -1.52 -4.73 28.81
CA ASP A 646 -0.84 -3.73 27.95
C ASP A 646 0.07 -2.78 28.74
N THR A 647 1.37 -2.86 28.50
CA THR A 647 2.42 -2.02 29.11
C THR A 647 2.13 -0.53 28.96
N PHE A 648 1.52 -0.09 27.84
CA PHE A 648 1.21 1.33 27.64
C PHE A 648 0.16 1.85 28.62
N SER A 649 -0.85 1.05 28.92
CA SER A 649 -1.97 1.44 29.79
C SER A 649 -1.52 1.52 31.25
N ARG A 650 -0.67 0.58 31.68
CA ARG A 650 -0.03 0.59 33.01
C ARG A 650 0.83 1.83 33.22
N ASN A 651 1.55 2.25 32.18
CA ASN A 651 2.44 3.41 32.24
C ASN A 651 1.69 4.76 32.18
N ASN A 652 0.42 4.78 31.76
CA ASN A 652 -0.35 6.02 31.56
C ASN A 652 -1.77 5.97 32.17
N PRO A 653 -1.91 5.74 33.49
CA PRO A 653 -3.21 5.51 34.12
C PRO A 653 -4.14 6.72 34.04
N PHE A 654 -3.60 7.94 34.14
CA PHE A 654 -4.39 9.17 34.04
C PHE A 654 -4.99 9.35 32.64
N LEU A 655 -4.23 9.07 31.57
CA LEU A 655 -4.75 9.09 30.19
C LEU A 655 -5.90 8.09 30.00
N ILE A 656 -5.82 6.91 30.63
CA ILE A 656 -6.93 5.95 30.60
C ILE A 656 -8.17 6.54 31.28
N LYS A 657 -8.05 7.22 32.43
CA LYS A 657 -9.18 7.93 33.06
C LYS A 657 -9.78 8.99 32.13
N VAL A 658 -8.94 9.76 31.41
CA VAL A 658 -9.40 10.73 30.41
C VAL A 658 -10.22 10.02 29.32
N LEU A 659 -9.75 8.91 28.77
CA LEU A 659 -10.48 8.15 27.74
C LEU A 659 -11.78 7.55 28.28
N VAL A 660 -11.80 7.10 29.55
CA VAL A 660 -13.02 6.64 30.23
C VAL A 660 -14.04 7.77 30.35
N PHE A 661 -13.60 8.97 30.72
CA PHE A 661 -14.43 10.17 30.76
C PHE A 661 -14.95 10.54 29.37
N SER A 662 -14.08 10.60 28.34
CA SER A 662 -14.49 10.88 26.96
C SER A 662 -15.53 9.90 26.45
N PHE A 663 -15.39 8.61 26.78
CA PHE A 663 -16.39 7.61 26.45
C PHE A 663 -17.72 7.85 27.18
N ALA A 664 -17.69 8.18 28.47
CA ALA A 664 -18.90 8.49 29.23
C ALA A 664 -19.65 9.70 28.66
N VAL A 665 -18.92 10.71 28.16
CA VAL A 665 -19.51 11.84 27.44
C VAL A 665 -20.24 11.38 26.17
N LEU A 666 -19.67 10.45 25.42
CA LEU A 666 -20.33 9.87 24.23
C LEU A 666 -21.54 8.99 24.57
N ASP A 667 -21.57 8.40 25.75
CA ASP A 667 -22.60 7.43 26.19
C ASP A 667 -23.79 8.06 26.95
N ARG A 668 -23.73 9.36 27.24
CA ARG A 668 -24.80 10.10 27.94
C ARG A 668 -25.91 10.62 27.03
N ALA A 669 -25.87 10.35 25.73
CA ALA A 669 -26.96 10.72 24.84
C ALA A 669 -28.18 9.80 25.11
N LYS A 670 -29.43 10.26 24.94
CA LYS A 670 -30.63 9.42 25.19
C LYS A 670 -30.52 8.05 24.48
N SER A 671 -31.22 7.00 24.93
CA SER A 671 -31.02 5.60 24.47
C SER A 671 -30.99 5.35 22.95
N SER A 672 -31.69 6.16 22.13
CA SER A 672 -31.62 6.13 20.65
C SER A 672 -30.49 6.98 20.03
N GLN A 673 -29.74 7.71 20.85
CA GLN A 673 -28.71 8.69 20.52
C GLN A 673 -27.28 8.28 20.95
N ASN A 674 -27.08 7.14 21.63
CA ASN A 674 -25.75 6.57 21.94
C ASN A 674 -25.06 5.96 20.71
N LEU A 675 -25.31 6.51 19.53
CA LEU A 675 -24.72 6.03 18.28
C LEU A 675 -23.20 6.23 18.30
N ALA A 676 -22.71 7.37 18.79
CA ALA A 676 -21.28 7.67 18.80
C ALA A 676 -20.46 6.75 19.74
N SER A 677 -20.98 6.40 20.93
CA SER A 677 -20.30 5.45 21.82
C SER A 677 -20.27 4.04 21.22
N ARG A 678 -21.39 3.58 20.63
CA ARG A 678 -21.45 2.31 19.89
C ARG A 678 -20.54 2.28 18.67
N MET A 679 -20.47 3.38 17.90
CA MET A 679 -19.54 3.55 16.78
C MET A 679 -18.09 3.46 17.23
N LEU A 680 -17.73 4.04 18.38
CA LEU A 680 -16.38 3.93 18.94
C LEU A 680 -16.04 2.48 19.34
N LEU A 681 -16.97 1.76 19.99
CA LEU A 681 -16.76 0.35 20.34
C LEU A 681 -16.62 -0.55 19.11
N ALA A 682 -17.50 -0.41 18.12
CA ALA A 682 -17.43 -1.19 16.88
C ALA A 682 -16.22 -0.81 16.02
N GLY A 683 -15.95 0.50 15.92
CA GLY A 683 -14.82 1.12 15.23
C GLY A 683 -13.47 0.55 15.64
N ALA A 684 -13.36 0.13 16.91
CA ALA A 684 -12.16 -0.48 17.46
C ALA A 684 -11.72 -1.75 16.71
N TRP A 685 -12.66 -2.50 16.12
CA TRP A 685 -12.42 -3.82 15.53
C TRP A 685 -12.19 -3.80 14.01
N PHE A 686 -12.25 -2.62 13.38
CA PHE A 686 -11.91 -2.46 11.97
C PHE A 686 -10.40 -2.44 11.73
N ALA A 687 -10.01 -2.54 10.45
CA ALA A 687 -8.63 -2.36 10.00
C ALA A 687 -8.07 -0.98 10.39
N PRO A 688 -6.75 -0.79 10.48
CA PRO A 688 -6.10 0.51 10.70
C PRO A 688 -6.18 1.41 9.44
N ALA A 689 -7.38 1.58 8.91
CA ALA A 689 -7.70 2.34 7.71
C ALA A 689 -8.92 3.25 7.98
N PRO A 690 -9.14 4.32 7.20
CA PRO A 690 -10.33 5.14 7.31
C PRO A 690 -11.63 4.34 7.13
N ILE A 691 -12.64 4.61 7.95
CA ILE A 691 -13.92 3.91 7.98
C ILE A 691 -15.04 4.91 7.67
N SER A 692 -15.99 4.55 6.80
CA SER A 692 -17.12 5.42 6.49
C SER A 692 -18.10 5.53 7.66
N SER A 693 -18.76 6.67 7.79
CA SER A 693 -19.82 6.87 8.79
C SER A 693 -20.95 5.85 8.65
N THR A 694 -21.28 5.43 7.42
CA THR A 694 -22.32 4.44 7.10
C THR A 694 -21.95 3.02 7.55
N LEU A 695 -20.66 2.65 7.41
CA LEU A 695 -20.16 1.36 7.86
C LEU A 695 -20.09 1.30 9.39
N LEU A 696 -19.67 2.41 10.02
CA LEU A 696 -19.68 2.55 11.47
C LEU A 696 -21.09 2.54 12.07
N SER A 697 -22.06 3.22 11.46
CA SER A 697 -23.45 3.22 11.95
C SER A 697 -24.05 1.83 11.83
N THR A 698 -23.84 1.15 10.71
CA THR A 698 -24.32 -0.21 10.49
C THR A 698 -23.75 -1.19 11.51
N ALA A 699 -22.47 -1.06 11.88
CA ALA A 699 -21.85 -1.87 12.92
C ALA A 699 -22.38 -1.51 14.32
N ALA A 700 -22.55 -0.22 14.61
CA ALA A 700 -23.13 0.24 15.85
C ALA A 700 -24.56 -0.29 16.05
N ASP A 701 -25.38 -0.35 15.00
CA ASP A 701 -26.78 -0.84 15.05
C ASP A 701 -26.92 -2.34 15.30
N LYS A 702 -25.82 -3.09 15.20
CA LYS A 702 -25.78 -4.50 15.63
C LYS A 702 -25.47 -4.69 17.11
N LEU A 703 -25.14 -3.62 17.83
CA LEU A 703 -24.94 -3.66 19.27
C LEU A 703 -26.25 -3.45 20.03
N PRO A 704 -26.48 -4.16 21.15
CA PRO A 704 -27.65 -3.95 21.98
C PRO A 704 -27.64 -2.52 22.53
N THR A 705 -28.77 -1.83 22.45
CA THR A 705 -28.99 -0.57 23.16
C THR A 705 -29.12 -0.89 24.65
N LYS A 706 -28.18 -0.46 25.48
CA LYS A 706 -28.28 -0.64 26.94
C LYS A 706 -29.56 0.05 27.44
N GLY A 707 -30.34 -0.67 28.27
CA GLY A 707 -31.33 -0.06 29.16
C GLY A 707 -30.64 0.72 30.28
N ASN A 708 -31.29 1.78 30.75
CA ASN A 708 -30.80 2.72 31.77
C ASN A 708 -30.28 2.05 33.06
N ASN A 709 -28.98 1.77 33.18
CA ASN A 709 -28.36 1.31 34.44
C ASN A 709 -27.17 2.19 34.91
N PHE A 710 -27.04 3.43 34.43
CA PHE A 710 -26.07 4.39 34.98
C PHE A 710 -26.81 5.65 35.45
N SER A 711 -27.39 5.59 36.65
CA SER A 711 -28.12 6.68 37.28
C SER A 711 -27.32 7.26 38.45
N GLU A 712 -26.12 7.81 38.24
CA GLU A 712 -25.46 8.51 39.36
C GLU A 712 -24.38 9.53 39.00
N TRP A 713 -24.46 10.19 37.84
CA TRP A 713 -23.64 11.38 37.55
C TRP A 713 -24.52 12.57 37.13
N GLY A 714 -25.37 13.02 38.05
CA GLY A 714 -26.16 14.22 37.91
C GLY A 714 -25.36 15.49 38.17
N LYS A 715 -25.57 16.51 37.32
CA LYS A 715 -25.12 17.93 37.43
C LYS A 715 -23.83 18.36 36.71
N PHE A 716 -23.55 17.86 35.49
CA PHE A 716 -22.70 18.63 34.55
C PHE A 716 -23.32 18.72 33.14
N CYS A 717 -23.80 19.94 32.87
CA CYS A 717 -24.07 20.63 31.61
C CYS A 717 -25.34 20.35 30.77
N CYS A 718 -26.00 21.49 30.50
CA CYS A 718 -27.08 21.77 29.56
C CYS A 718 -26.60 21.65 28.11
N LEU A 719 -26.73 20.47 27.51
CA LEU A 719 -26.71 20.36 26.05
C LEU A 719 -28.13 20.56 25.54
N SER A 720 -28.34 21.59 24.72
CA SER A 720 -29.63 21.87 24.10
C SER A 720 -30.09 20.65 23.28
N PRO A 721 -31.37 20.25 23.36
CA PRO A 721 -31.87 19.09 22.64
C PRO A 721 -32.07 19.47 21.18
N GLN A 722 -31.00 19.38 20.38
CA GLN A 722 -31.13 19.50 18.92
C GLN A 722 -31.52 18.15 18.29
N THR A 723 -32.52 18.28 17.42
CA THR A 723 -33.32 17.31 16.70
C THR A 723 -32.49 16.36 15.80
N ARG A 724 -32.95 15.10 15.73
CA ARG A 724 -32.60 14.00 14.78
C ARG A 724 -31.16 14.02 14.21
N LYS A 725 -30.27 13.23 14.83
CA LYS A 725 -28.83 13.17 14.53
C LYS A 725 -28.52 12.24 13.35
N ASN A 726 -27.81 12.78 12.36
CA ASN A 726 -27.30 12.05 11.19
C ASN A 726 -26.08 11.19 11.59
N GLU A 727 -25.86 10.06 10.91
CA GLU A 727 -24.72 9.15 11.14
C GLU A 727 -23.37 9.89 11.11
N THR A 728 -23.27 10.89 10.23
CA THR A 728 -22.12 11.79 10.07
C THR A 728 -21.85 12.61 11.32
N ASP A 729 -22.90 13.11 11.99
CA ASP A 729 -22.74 13.95 13.18
C ASP A 729 -22.20 13.14 14.36
N SER A 730 -22.61 11.87 14.45
CA SER A 730 -22.10 10.94 15.46
C SER A 730 -20.63 10.61 15.23
N ALA A 731 -20.24 10.34 13.98
CA ALA A 731 -18.84 10.15 13.60
C ALA A 731 -18.00 11.42 13.85
N LEU A 732 -18.54 12.60 13.50
CA LEU A 732 -17.87 13.89 13.74
C LEU A 732 -17.76 14.22 15.23
N MET A 733 -18.69 13.77 16.09
CA MET A 733 -18.58 13.95 17.54
C MET A 733 -17.35 13.22 18.10
N ILE A 734 -17.04 12.02 17.60
CA ILE A 734 -15.81 11.28 17.97
C ILE A 734 -14.56 12.06 17.56
N VAL A 735 -14.57 12.67 16.37
CA VAL A 735 -13.48 13.53 15.88
C VAL A 735 -13.35 14.80 16.70
N LYS A 736 -14.47 15.42 17.08
CA LYS A 736 -14.53 16.65 17.89
C LYS A 736 -13.93 16.44 19.28
N LEU A 737 -14.15 15.28 19.90
CA LEU A 737 -13.52 14.88 21.16
C LEU A 737 -12.04 14.46 21.02
N GLY A 738 -11.46 14.51 19.82
CA GLY A 738 -10.05 14.21 19.59
C GLY A 738 -9.70 12.72 19.57
N LEU A 739 -10.70 11.83 19.50
CA LEU A 739 -10.51 10.38 19.56
C LEU A 739 -10.23 9.75 18.18
N ALA A 740 -10.60 10.44 17.11
CA ALA A 740 -10.41 10.04 15.72
C ALA A 740 -10.07 11.25 14.83
N ARG A 741 -9.60 10.99 13.61
CA ARG A 741 -9.30 12.00 12.59
C ARG A 741 -10.17 11.80 11.36
N ARG A 742 -10.48 12.88 10.66
CA ARG A 742 -11.16 12.82 9.37
C ARG A 742 -10.14 12.54 8.26
N SER A 743 -10.39 11.51 7.46
CA SER A 743 -9.60 11.25 6.26
C SER A 743 -10.07 12.11 5.09
N THR A 744 -9.16 12.42 4.19
CA THR A 744 -9.43 13.22 3.00
C THR A 744 -9.53 12.35 1.73
N LYS A 745 -8.90 11.16 1.73
CA LYS A 745 -8.77 10.25 0.56
C LYS A 745 -10.04 9.93 -0.23
N GLN A 746 -11.22 10.01 0.39
CA GLN A 746 -12.48 9.62 -0.25
C GLN A 746 -13.57 10.66 0.00
N PRO A 747 -14.47 10.90 -0.97
CA PRO A 747 -15.62 11.77 -0.78
C PRO A 747 -16.52 11.23 0.33
N GLY A 748 -17.04 12.14 1.17
CA GLY A 748 -17.92 11.82 2.30
C GLY A 748 -17.27 11.98 3.68
N CYS A 749 -17.85 11.30 4.68
CA CYS A 749 -17.38 11.32 6.07
C CYS A 749 -16.67 10.00 6.39
N TRP A 750 -15.34 10.03 6.29
CA TRP A 750 -14.47 8.92 6.64
C TRP A 750 -13.63 9.31 7.87
N ILE A 751 -13.61 8.44 8.88
CA ILE A 751 -12.84 8.67 10.10
C ILE A 751 -11.87 7.53 10.37
N GLN A 752 -10.70 7.84 10.90
CA GLN A 752 -9.72 6.87 11.36
C GLN A 752 -9.47 7.09 12.86
N PHE A 753 -9.63 6.04 13.65
CA PHE A 753 -9.37 6.09 15.08
C PHE A 753 -7.88 6.19 15.36
N HIS A 754 -7.52 6.96 16.38
CA HIS A 754 -6.14 6.94 16.88
C HIS A 754 -5.82 5.54 17.46
N PRO A 755 -4.62 4.97 17.27
CA PRO A 755 -4.28 3.62 17.76
C PRO A 755 -4.49 3.44 19.28
N ILE A 756 -4.24 4.48 20.08
CA ILE A 756 -4.52 4.48 21.52
C ILE A 756 -6.03 4.37 21.79
N THR A 757 -6.84 5.17 21.09
CA THR A 757 -8.31 5.10 21.17
C THR A 757 -8.81 3.72 20.78
N GLN A 758 -8.29 3.16 19.70
CA GLN A 758 -8.68 1.84 19.19
C GLN A 758 -8.36 0.75 20.23
N SER A 759 -7.15 0.78 20.79
CA SER A 759 -6.71 -0.17 21.83
C SER A 759 -7.55 -0.06 23.11
N PHE A 760 -7.86 1.17 23.52
CA PHE A 760 -8.77 1.43 24.64
C PHE A 760 -10.17 0.87 24.39
N ALA A 761 -10.76 1.14 23.23
CA ALA A 761 -12.11 0.70 22.88
C ALA A 761 -12.21 -0.82 22.72
N LYS A 762 -11.16 -1.50 22.21
CA LYS A 762 -11.07 -2.98 22.16
C LYS A 762 -11.09 -3.63 23.54
N ARG A 763 -10.52 -2.97 24.55
CA ARG A 763 -10.52 -3.49 25.94
C ARG A 763 -11.85 -3.27 26.63
N ARG A 764 -12.47 -2.10 26.40
CA ARG A 764 -13.74 -1.73 27.02
C ARG A 764 -14.93 -2.44 26.40
N GLY A 765 -14.96 -2.50 25.07
CA GLY A 765 -15.91 -3.30 24.32
C GLY A 765 -15.47 -4.74 24.41
N SER A 766 -16.19 -5.58 25.15
CA SER A 766 -15.96 -7.02 25.15
C SER A 766 -16.12 -7.62 23.73
N LEU A 767 -16.20 -8.94 23.60
CA LEU A 767 -16.31 -9.57 22.28
C LEU A 767 -17.51 -9.15 21.38
N PRO A 768 -18.69 -8.70 21.89
CA PRO A 768 -19.85 -8.38 21.05
C PRO A 768 -19.61 -7.31 19.95
N PRO A 769 -18.92 -6.18 20.23
CA PRO A 769 -18.44 -5.26 19.19
C PRO A 769 -17.66 -5.90 18.03
N ALA A 770 -16.79 -6.88 18.30
CA ALA A 770 -16.07 -7.58 17.24
C ALA A 770 -17.04 -8.31 16.29
N LYS A 771 -18.03 -9.01 16.87
CA LYS A 771 -19.07 -9.72 16.13
C LYS A 771 -19.96 -8.76 15.32
N ALA A 772 -20.33 -7.63 15.91
CA ALA A 772 -21.10 -6.58 15.25
C ALA A 772 -20.38 -6.03 14.01
N THR A 773 -19.07 -5.76 14.13
CA THR A 773 -18.22 -5.30 13.03
C THR A 773 -18.16 -6.32 11.88
N VAL A 774 -17.93 -7.60 12.18
CA VAL A 774 -17.93 -8.68 11.17
C VAL A 774 -19.28 -8.75 10.43
N GLN A 775 -20.40 -8.63 11.15
CA GLN A 775 -21.74 -8.63 10.54
C GLN A 775 -22.01 -7.42 9.65
N ALA A 776 -21.51 -6.24 10.03
CA ALA A 776 -21.70 -5.01 9.25
C ALA A 776 -20.90 -5.02 7.95
N VAL A 777 -19.62 -5.42 8.01
CA VAL A 777 -18.76 -5.56 6.84
C VAL A 777 -19.37 -6.56 5.84
N ARG A 778 -19.90 -7.68 6.35
CA ARG A 778 -20.63 -8.68 5.53
C ARG A 778 -21.87 -8.10 4.83
N LYS A 779 -22.60 -7.18 5.48
CA LYS A 779 -23.83 -6.59 4.95
C LYS A 779 -23.56 -5.55 3.86
N ILE A 780 -22.57 -4.68 4.07
CA ILE A 780 -22.27 -3.58 3.14
C ILE A 780 -21.55 -4.06 1.89
N GLY A 781 -20.73 -5.12 2.00
CA GLY A 781 -20.37 -6.01 0.89
C GLY A 781 -19.60 -5.40 -0.29
N ASN A 782 -19.30 -4.10 -0.31
CA ASN A 782 -18.56 -3.52 -1.43
C ASN A 782 -17.06 -3.79 -1.28
N ALA A 783 -16.61 -4.86 -1.95
CA ALA A 783 -15.22 -5.34 -1.91
C ALA A 783 -14.20 -4.35 -2.49
N SER A 784 -14.63 -3.36 -3.29
CA SER A 784 -13.70 -2.36 -3.83
C SER A 784 -13.31 -1.31 -2.80
N LEU A 785 -14.28 -0.78 -2.06
CA LEU A 785 -14.05 0.32 -1.12
C LEU A 785 -13.58 -0.18 0.26
N ASN A 786 -13.97 -1.39 0.66
CA ASN A 786 -13.78 -1.88 2.03
C ASN A 786 -12.82 -3.08 2.15
N SER A 787 -11.89 -3.24 1.19
CA SER A 787 -10.98 -4.41 1.14
C SER A 787 -10.22 -4.62 2.46
N ASP A 788 -9.65 -3.57 3.05
CA ASP A 788 -8.91 -3.68 4.31
C ASP A 788 -9.81 -4.12 5.47
N HIS A 789 -11.05 -3.63 5.53
CA HIS A 789 -12.03 -4.02 6.54
C HIS A 789 -12.54 -5.45 6.34
N LEU A 790 -12.63 -5.94 5.11
CA LEU A 790 -12.96 -7.33 4.79
C LEU A 790 -11.84 -8.27 5.24
N TRP A 791 -10.58 -7.91 4.98
CA TRP A 791 -9.42 -8.65 5.48
C TRP A 791 -9.34 -8.64 7.00
N ALA A 792 -9.56 -7.48 7.65
CA ALA A 792 -9.66 -7.40 9.10
C ALA A 792 -10.75 -8.34 9.66
N SER A 793 -11.93 -8.37 9.02
CA SER A 793 -13.00 -9.28 9.42
C SER A 793 -12.62 -10.75 9.23
N ALA A 794 -11.89 -11.09 8.17
CA ALA A 794 -11.39 -12.44 7.95
C ALA A 794 -10.40 -12.86 9.04
N PHE A 795 -9.48 -11.97 9.45
CA PHE A 795 -8.57 -12.21 10.58
C PHE A 795 -9.33 -12.46 11.88
N LEU A 796 -10.40 -11.70 12.14
CA LEU A 796 -11.23 -11.88 13.35
C LEU A 796 -11.95 -13.23 13.36
N VAL A 797 -12.48 -13.68 12.22
CA VAL A 797 -13.30 -14.90 12.13
C VAL A 797 -12.46 -16.18 12.10
N PHE A 798 -11.37 -16.17 11.34
CA PHE A 798 -10.63 -17.40 11.05
C PHE A 798 -9.38 -17.56 11.91
N GLY A 799 -8.78 -16.46 12.37
CA GLY A 799 -7.41 -16.51 12.87
C GLY A 799 -6.42 -16.88 11.76
N PHE A 800 -5.16 -16.49 11.92
CA PHE A 800 -4.11 -16.75 10.93
C PHE A 800 -2.79 -17.00 11.65
N LYS A 801 -1.99 -17.93 11.11
CA LYS A 801 -0.74 -18.38 11.73
C LYS A 801 -0.99 -18.83 13.17
N SER A 802 -0.28 -18.25 14.14
CA SER A 802 -0.42 -18.55 15.57
C SER A 802 -1.52 -17.73 16.26
N GLU A 803 -2.21 -16.84 15.55
CA GLU A 803 -3.28 -16.03 16.14
C GLU A 803 -4.63 -16.76 16.08
N PRO A 804 -5.29 -16.99 17.23
CA PRO A 804 -6.56 -17.68 17.26
C PRO A 804 -7.71 -16.82 16.72
N PRO A 805 -8.80 -17.44 16.23
CA PRO A 805 -10.01 -16.71 15.87
C PRO A 805 -10.61 -16.02 17.09
N ILE A 806 -10.97 -14.75 16.92
CA ILE A 806 -11.57 -13.94 17.99
C ILE A 806 -13.10 -14.05 17.94
N VAL A 807 -13.68 -14.03 16.74
CA VAL A 807 -15.14 -14.06 16.52
C VAL A 807 -15.58 -15.44 16.08
N GLN A 808 -16.32 -16.13 16.93
CA GLN A 808 -16.96 -17.39 16.59
C GLN A 808 -18.32 -17.14 15.92
N LEU A 809 -18.50 -17.65 14.70
CA LEU A 809 -19.76 -17.60 13.96
C LEU A 809 -20.52 -18.92 14.09
N LYS A 810 -21.85 -18.85 14.04
CA LYS A 810 -22.69 -20.05 13.89
C LYS A 810 -22.42 -20.70 12.52
N PRO A 811 -22.63 -22.02 12.35
CA PRO A 811 -22.39 -22.70 11.07
C PRO A 811 -23.03 -22.00 9.86
N ILE A 812 -24.30 -21.62 9.94
CA ILE A 812 -24.98 -20.89 8.86
C ILE A 812 -24.37 -19.51 8.56
N ASP A 813 -23.97 -18.77 9.60
CA ASP A 813 -23.30 -17.48 9.45
C ASP A 813 -21.90 -17.63 8.85
N MET A 814 -21.21 -18.72 9.17
CA MET A 814 -19.90 -19.09 8.62
C MET A 814 -20.00 -19.39 7.13
N VAL A 815 -20.97 -20.21 6.72
CA VAL A 815 -21.26 -20.51 5.30
C VAL A 815 -21.51 -19.22 4.52
N LEU A 816 -22.39 -18.35 5.05
CA LEU A 816 -22.70 -17.07 4.42
C LEU A 816 -21.48 -16.15 4.34
N PHE A 817 -20.65 -16.11 5.39
CA PHE A 817 -19.44 -15.30 5.43
C PHE A 817 -18.43 -15.77 4.38
N ILE A 818 -18.18 -17.08 4.28
CA ILE A 818 -17.25 -17.62 3.29
C ILE A 818 -17.76 -17.34 1.87
N LYS A 819 -19.03 -17.61 1.60
CA LYS A 819 -19.64 -17.46 0.26
C LYS A 819 -19.68 -16.02 -0.22
N ARG A 820 -20.01 -15.06 0.67
CA ARG A 820 -20.19 -13.64 0.30
C ARG A 820 -18.96 -12.76 0.54
N THR A 821 -18.04 -13.19 1.39
CA THR A 821 -16.85 -12.39 1.76
C THR A 821 -15.56 -13.09 1.37
N ALA A 822 -15.26 -14.28 1.93
CA ALA A 822 -13.93 -14.88 1.79
C ALA A 822 -13.60 -15.29 0.35
N ILE A 823 -14.54 -15.95 -0.35
CA ILE A 823 -14.34 -16.38 -1.74
C ILE A 823 -14.18 -15.17 -2.68
N PRO A 824 -15.09 -14.18 -2.68
CA PRO A 824 -14.90 -12.98 -3.50
C PRO A 824 -13.61 -12.21 -3.18
N LEU A 825 -13.24 -12.11 -1.90
CA LEU A 825 -12.01 -11.45 -1.48
C LEU A 825 -10.77 -12.16 -2.03
N ALA A 826 -10.74 -13.49 -1.98
CA ALA A 826 -9.66 -14.28 -2.54
C ALA A 826 -9.59 -14.14 -4.08
N ILE A 827 -10.71 -14.29 -4.78
CA ILE A 827 -10.75 -14.14 -6.26
C ILE A 827 -10.26 -12.74 -6.67
N ARG A 828 -10.69 -11.69 -5.98
CA ARG A 828 -10.25 -10.31 -6.24
C ARG A 828 -8.73 -10.15 -6.03
N SER A 829 -8.20 -10.75 -4.96
CA SER A 829 -6.78 -10.74 -4.64
C SER A 829 -5.95 -11.31 -5.80
N PHE A 830 -6.42 -12.41 -6.41
CA PHE A 830 -5.80 -12.98 -7.60
C PHE A 830 -5.98 -12.17 -8.88
N MET A 831 -7.12 -11.52 -9.06
CA MET A 831 -7.36 -10.65 -10.23
C MET A 831 -6.46 -9.42 -10.23
N LEU A 832 -6.10 -8.92 -9.05
CA LEU A 832 -5.26 -7.72 -8.85
C LEU A 832 -3.80 -8.05 -8.55
N PHE A 833 -3.41 -9.34 -8.56
CA PHE A 833 -2.11 -9.83 -8.08
C PHE A 833 -1.65 -9.21 -6.77
N SER A 834 -2.59 -9.17 -5.82
CA SER A 834 -2.48 -8.50 -4.54
C SER A 834 -2.84 -9.48 -3.44
N ARG A 835 -1.94 -9.74 -2.48
CA ARG A 835 -2.16 -10.70 -1.37
C ARG A 835 -2.47 -12.13 -1.86
N CYS A 836 -1.82 -12.62 -2.92
CA CYS A 836 -2.15 -13.93 -3.50
C CYS A 836 -1.90 -15.07 -2.50
N ASN A 837 -0.76 -15.05 -1.82
CA ASN A 837 -0.42 -16.04 -0.79
C ASN A 837 -1.39 -15.96 0.40
N SER A 838 -1.73 -14.75 0.85
CA SER A 838 -2.73 -14.53 1.89
C SER A 838 -4.10 -15.08 1.49
N ALA A 839 -4.47 -14.97 0.21
CA ALA A 839 -5.73 -15.47 -0.32
C ALA A 839 -5.76 -17.01 -0.39
N LEU A 840 -4.66 -17.66 -0.76
CA LEU A 840 -4.55 -19.13 -0.67
C LEU A 840 -4.70 -19.61 0.78
N GLU A 841 -3.99 -18.97 1.71
CA GLU A 841 -4.08 -19.30 3.13
C GLU A 841 -5.49 -19.04 3.67
N LEU A 842 -6.14 -17.94 3.28
CA LEU A 842 -7.55 -17.69 3.62
C LEU A 842 -8.44 -18.84 3.17
N LEU A 843 -8.36 -19.25 1.90
CA LEU A 843 -9.18 -20.35 1.37
C LEU A 843 -8.88 -21.69 2.06
N LYS A 844 -7.61 -21.94 2.40
CA LYS A 844 -7.17 -23.13 3.16
C LYS A 844 -7.76 -23.13 4.57
N VAL A 845 -7.62 -22.04 5.32
CA VAL A 845 -8.20 -21.92 6.67
C VAL A 845 -9.73 -22.03 6.62
N CYS A 846 -10.40 -21.43 5.64
CA CYS A 846 -11.84 -21.62 5.44
C CYS A 846 -12.20 -23.10 5.23
N THR A 847 -11.38 -23.85 4.47
CA THR A 847 -11.60 -25.28 4.23
C THR A 847 -11.48 -26.08 5.53
N ASN A 848 -10.44 -25.82 6.33
CA ASN A 848 -10.20 -26.47 7.61
C ASN A 848 -11.34 -26.20 8.60
N VAL A 849 -11.80 -24.95 8.69
CA VAL A 849 -12.92 -24.58 9.58
C VAL A 849 -14.21 -25.28 9.18
N LEU A 850 -14.51 -25.39 7.89
CA LEU A 850 -15.68 -26.15 7.43
C LEU A 850 -15.55 -27.65 7.73
N GLU A 851 -14.35 -28.20 7.65
CA GLU A 851 -14.09 -29.61 8.01
C GLU A 851 -14.31 -29.87 9.50
N GLU A 852 -13.88 -28.97 10.38
CA GLU A 852 -14.15 -29.10 11.82
C GLU A 852 -15.65 -28.96 12.16
N VAL A 853 -16.35 -28.07 11.46
CA VAL A 853 -17.82 -27.96 11.56
C VAL A 853 -18.51 -29.24 11.06
N GLU A 854 -18.05 -29.80 9.94
CA GLU A 854 -18.53 -31.07 9.39
C GLU A 854 -18.31 -32.24 10.37
N LYS A 855 -17.10 -32.36 10.95
CA LYS A 855 -16.78 -33.35 11.99
C LYS A 855 -17.70 -33.23 13.21
N SER A 856 -18.01 -32.00 13.63
CA SER A 856 -18.95 -31.76 14.74
C SER A 856 -20.37 -32.22 14.43
N PHE A 857 -20.83 -32.11 13.18
CA PHE A 857 -22.12 -32.67 12.76
C PHE A 857 -22.08 -34.19 12.72
N VAL A 858 -21.01 -34.79 12.17
CA VAL A 858 -20.85 -36.25 12.11
C VAL A 858 -20.81 -36.88 13.50
N SER A 859 -20.09 -36.28 14.45
CA SER A 859 -20.06 -36.78 15.83
C SER A 859 -21.45 -36.74 16.48
N GLN A 860 -22.21 -35.67 16.28
CA GLN A 860 -23.59 -35.56 16.78
C GLN A 860 -24.51 -36.64 16.19
N ILE A 861 -24.33 -37.00 14.91
CA ILE A 861 -25.10 -38.06 14.24
C ILE A 861 -24.69 -39.46 14.75
N GLN A 862 -23.40 -39.69 14.99
CA GLN A 862 -22.89 -40.96 15.52
C GLN A 862 -23.30 -41.18 16.99
N ASP A 863 -23.24 -40.14 17.82
CA ASP A 863 -23.69 -40.18 19.22
C ASP A 863 -25.19 -40.49 19.32
N TRP A 864 -25.99 -40.01 18.36
CA TRP A 864 -27.40 -40.37 18.23
C TRP A 864 -27.60 -41.85 17.90
N GLY A 865 -26.76 -42.40 17.01
CA GLY A 865 -26.79 -43.81 16.61
C GLY A 865 -26.55 -44.78 17.77
N ASN A 866 -25.74 -44.37 18.75
CA ASN A 866 -25.33 -45.18 19.90
C ASN A 866 -26.14 -44.96 21.19
N GLY A 867 -27.10 -44.03 21.20
CA GLY A 867 -27.92 -43.71 22.39
C GLY A 867 -29.05 -44.72 22.67
N SER A 868 -29.09 -45.23 23.92
CA SER A 868 -30.19 -46.07 24.45
C SER A 868 -31.58 -45.50 24.15
N LEU A 869 -32.51 -46.37 23.75
CA LEU A 869 -33.89 -46.08 23.35
C LEU A 869 -34.68 -45.18 24.33
N CYS A 870 -34.27 -45.10 25.60
CA CYS A 870 -34.93 -44.28 26.63
C CYS A 870 -34.63 -42.76 26.50
N TRP A 871 -33.54 -42.38 25.82
CA TRP A 871 -33.14 -40.96 25.65
C TRP A 871 -33.77 -40.31 24.42
N LYS A 872 -34.28 -41.12 23.48
CA LYS A 872 -34.86 -40.65 22.20
C LYS A 872 -36.17 -39.86 22.36
N LYS A 873 -36.89 -40.00 23.48
CA LYS A 873 -38.17 -39.30 23.71
C LYS A 873 -38.04 -37.96 24.45
N LYS A 874 -36.93 -37.70 25.16
CA LYS A 874 -36.77 -36.48 26.00
C LYS A 874 -36.11 -35.29 25.29
N MET A 875 -35.61 -35.48 24.06
CA MET A 875 -34.82 -34.49 23.30
C MET A 875 -35.47 -34.07 21.96
N GLN A 876 -36.79 -34.21 21.80
CA GLN A 876 -37.48 -33.95 20.53
C GLN A 876 -37.58 -32.47 20.12
N GLY A 877 -37.13 -31.51 20.95
CA GLY A 877 -37.36 -30.08 20.69
C GLY A 877 -36.18 -29.21 20.24
N LYS A 878 -34.91 -29.58 20.48
CA LYS A 878 -33.80 -28.58 20.38
C LYS A 878 -32.46 -29.02 19.78
N GLN A 879 -32.30 -30.29 19.38
CA GLN A 879 -31.05 -30.80 18.79
C GLN A 879 -31.30 -31.73 17.59
N ARG A 880 -32.05 -31.28 16.58
CA ARG A 880 -31.91 -31.88 15.24
C ARG A 880 -30.70 -31.22 14.58
N VAL A 881 -29.74 -32.01 14.14
CA VAL A 881 -28.74 -31.55 13.17
C VAL A 881 -29.54 -31.00 11.98
N ASP A 882 -29.32 -29.72 11.67
CA ASP A 882 -29.98 -29.10 10.52
C ASP A 882 -29.34 -29.68 9.26
N GLU A 883 -29.99 -30.71 8.71
CA GLU A 883 -29.53 -31.46 7.53
C GLU A 883 -29.22 -30.52 6.35
N TYR A 884 -29.99 -29.44 6.20
CA TYR A 884 -29.76 -28.41 5.19
C TYR A 884 -28.45 -27.65 5.44
N VAL A 885 -28.14 -27.32 6.70
CA VAL A 885 -26.89 -26.62 7.05
C VAL A 885 -25.69 -27.53 6.86
N TRP A 886 -25.80 -28.83 7.18
CA TRP A 886 -24.73 -29.79 6.92
C TRP A 886 -24.47 -29.95 5.41
N GLN A 887 -25.54 -30.05 4.60
CA GLN A 887 -25.43 -30.11 3.14
C GLN A 887 -24.76 -28.83 2.59
N ASP A 888 -25.17 -27.66 3.07
CA ASP A 888 -24.58 -26.37 2.69
C ASP A 888 -23.09 -26.28 3.04
N VAL A 889 -22.70 -26.72 4.24
CA VAL A 889 -21.29 -26.77 4.68
C VAL A 889 -20.46 -27.67 3.76
N THR A 890 -20.97 -28.86 3.46
CA THR A 890 -20.28 -29.86 2.65
C THR A 890 -20.13 -29.42 1.18
N LEU A 891 -21.20 -28.86 0.60
CA LEU A 891 -21.18 -28.31 -0.76
C LEU A 891 -20.30 -27.05 -0.88
N LEU A 892 -20.27 -26.21 0.16
CA LEU A 892 -19.38 -25.06 0.21
C LEU A 892 -17.91 -25.49 0.31
N LYS A 893 -17.59 -26.52 1.10
CA LYS A 893 -16.25 -27.12 1.14
C LYS A 893 -15.81 -27.60 -0.25
N ALA A 894 -16.68 -28.31 -0.98
CA ALA A 894 -16.38 -28.69 -2.36
C ALA A 894 -16.14 -27.46 -3.27
N THR A 895 -16.91 -26.39 -3.09
CA THR A 895 -16.73 -25.13 -3.84
C THR A 895 -15.42 -24.43 -3.53
N LEU A 896 -14.96 -24.44 -2.26
CA LEU A 896 -13.64 -23.93 -1.88
C LEU A 896 -12.51 -24.74 -2.51
N LEU A 897 -12.62 -26.07 -2.49
CA LEU A 897 -11.64 -26.97 -3.12
C LEU A 897 -11.53 -26.71 -4.63
N GLU A 898 -12.66 -26.60 -5.33
CA GLU A 898 -12.68 -26.25 -6.75
C GLU A 898 -12.08 -24.86 -7.01
N THR A 899 -12.43 -23.86 -6.18
CA THR A 899 -11.90 -22.50 -6.32
C THR A 899 -10.38 -22.49 -6.14
N ARG A 900 -9.86 -23.16 -5.12
CA ARG A 900 -8.41 -23.32 -4.90
C ARG A 900 -7.76 -24.05 -6.07
N ALA A 901 -8.35 -25.13 -6.58
CA ALA A 901 -7.83 -25.85 -7.74
C ALA A 901 -7.77 -24.97 -9.00
N LYS A 902 -8.82 -24.18 -9.27
CA LYS A 902 -8.86 -23.22 -10.39
C LYS A 902 -7.82 -22.12 -10.26
N LEU A 903 -7.56 -21.66 -9.04
CA LEU A 903 -6.54 -20.65 -8.77
C LEU A 903 -5.14 -21.27 -8.96
N LEU A 904 -4.85 -22.41 -8.33
CA LEU A 904 -3.59 -23.13 -8.50
C LEU A 904 -3.28 -23.48 -9.96
N LEU A 905 -4.30 -23.85 -10.74
CA LEU A 905 -4.20 -24.04 -12.19
C LEU A 905 -3.64 -22.80 -12.91
N ARG A 906 -4.09 -21.60 -12.53
CA ARG A 906 -3.60 -20.34 -13.11
C ARG A 906 -2.18 -20.01 -12.67
N GLY A 907 -1.78 -20.43 -11.47
CA GLY A 907 -0.43 -20.24 -10.92
C GLY A 907 0.55 -21.36 -11.24
N GLY A 908 0.21 -22.29 -12.14
CA GLY A 908 1.11 -23.39 -12.55
C GLY A 908 1.30 -24.51 -11.51
N HIS A 909 0.52 -24.55 -10.44
CA HIS A 909 0.59 -25.60 -9.41
C HIS A 909 -0.38 -26.75 -9.73
N PHE A 910 -0.05 -27.55 -10.74
CA PHE A 910 -0.97 -28.56 -11.27
C PHE A 910 -1.22 -29.73 -10.30
N ASP A 911 -0.19 -30.29 -9.67
CA ASP A 911 -0.32 -31.47 -8.80
C ASP A 911 -1.23 -31.20 -7.60
N SER A 912 -0.96 -30.11 -6.87
CA SER A 912 -1.79 -29.67 -5.75
C SER A 912 -3.22 -29.32 -6.19
N GLY A 913 -3.38 -28.73 -7.38
CA GLY A 913 -4.70 -28.44 -7.95
C GLY A 913 -5.49 -29.71 -8.29
N GLU A 914 -4.80 -30.73 -8.83
CA GLU A 914 -5.36 -32.03 -9.22
C GLU A 914 -5.92 -32.77 -8.00
N GLU A 915 -5.18 -32.84 -6.90
CA GLU A 915 -5.59 -33.48 -5.64
C GLU A 915 -6.85 -32.83 -5.05
N LEU A 916 -6.86 -31.49 -4.96
CA LEU A 916 -8.02 -30.75 -4.46
C LEU A 916 -9.25 -30.95 -5.36
N CYS A 917 -9.05 -30.99 -6.68
CA CYS A 917 -10.13 -31.17 -7.64
C CYS A 917 -10.74 -32.58 -7.58
N ARG A 918 -9.91 -33.63 -7.40
CA ARG A 918 -10.41 -35.00 -7.15
C ARG A 918 -11.27 -35.08 -5.90
N THR A 919 -10.81 -34.46 -4.81
CA THR A 919 -11.58 -34.42 -3.56
C THR A 919 -12.91 -33.69 -3.72
N CYS A 920 -12.92 -32.56 -4.45
CA CYS A 920 -14.14 -31.84 -4.82
C CYS A 920 -15.13 -32.72 -5.59
N ILE A 921 -14.67 -33.45 -6.62
CA ILE A 921 -15.49 -34.34 -7.44
C ILE A 921 -16.09 -35.47 -6.59
N SER A 922 -15.30 -36.06 -5.69
CA SER A 922 -15.78 -37.10 -4.78
C SER A 922 -16.93 -36.58 -3.91
N ILE A 923 -16.76 -35.41 -3.28
CA ILE A 923 -17.79 -34.81 -2.42
C ILE A 923 -19.07 -34.52 -3.24
N ARG A 924 -18.95 -33.88 -4.41
CA ARG A 924 -20.12 -33.53 -5.24
C ARG A 924 -20.81 -34.75 -5.84
N THR A 925 -20.07 -35.81 -6.14
CA THR A 925 -20.63 -37.07 -6.62
C THR A 925 -21.54 -37.69 -5.56
N VAL A 926 -21.08 -37.74 -4.30
CA VAL A 926 -21.87 -38.28 -3.19
C VAL A 926 -23.09 -37.40 -2.90
N MET A 927 -22.93 -36.07 -2.92
CA MET A 927 -23.99 -35.14 -2.52
C MET A 927 -25.02 -34.81 -3.61
N LEU A 928 -24.61 -34.76 -4.87
CA LEU A 928 -25.41 -34.27 -6.00
C LEU A 928 -25.55 -35.29 -7.15
N GLY A 929 -24.72 -36.34 -7.15
CA GLY A 929 -24.65 -37.33 -8.23
C GLY A 929 -23.65 -36.97 -9.34
N HIS A 930 -23.30 -37.98 -10.13
CA HIS A 930 -22.30 -37.87 -11.21
C HIS A 930 -22.70 -36.93 -12.35
N ARG A 931 -24.00 -36.85 -12.68
CA ARG A 931 -24.51 -36.06 -13.82
C ARG A 931 -24.86 -34.61 -13.48
N HIS A 932 -24.67 -34.20 -12.23
CA HIS A 932 -25.00 -32.85 -11.80
C HIS A 932 -24.04 -31.82 -12.41
N ALA A 933 -24.56 -30.65 -12.82
CA ALA A 933 -23.79 -29.62 -13.53
C ALA A 933 -22.52 -29.17 -12.77
N GLN A 934 -22.59 -29.05 -11.44
CA GLN A 934 -21.42 -28.71 -10.62
C GLN A 934 -20.37 -29.83 -10.56
N THR A 935 -20.79 -31.10 -10.63
CA THR A 935 -19.86 -32.24 -10.68
C THR A 935 -19.14 -32.27 -12.02
N LEU A 936 -19.88 -32.05 -13.12
CA LEU A 936 -19.32 -31.96 -14.47
C LEU A 936 -18.34 -30.78 -14.62
N ALA A 937 -18.65 -29.61 -14.07
CA ALA A 937 -17.76 -28.45 -14.08
C ALA A 937 -16.43 -28.71 -13.33
N ALA A 938 -16.49 -29.47 -12.22
CA ALA A 938 -15.29 -29.89 -11.52
C ALA A 938 -14.47 -30.90 -12.34
N GLN A 939 -15.12 -31.86 -13.02
CA GLN A 939 -14.46 -32.79 -13.94
C GLN A 939 -13.78 -32.07 -15.11
N GLU A 940 -14.41 -31.03 -15.67
CA GLU A 940 -13.79 -30.19 -16.70
C GLU A 940 -12.54 -29.47 -16.18
N THR A 941 -12.61 -28.97 -14.94
CA THR A 941 -11.46 -28.34 -14.26
C THR A 941 -10.31 -29.32 -14.07
N LEU A 942 -10.60 -30.56 -13.65
CA LEU A 942 -9.61 -31.64 -13.56
C LEU A 942 -9.00 -31.96 -14.93
N GLY A 943 -9.83 -32.03 -15.98
CA GLY A 943 -9.36 -32.22 -17.35
C GLY A 943 -8.40 -31.12 -17.80
N LYS A 944 -8.66 -29.87 -17.44
CA LYS A 944 -7.75 -28.74 -17.71
C LYS A 944 -6.43 -28.86 -16.96
N LEU A 945 -6.45 -29.26 -15.68
CA LEU A 945 -5.24 -29.49 -14.87
C LEU A 945 -4.33 -30.56 -15.49
N VAL A 946 -4.90 -31.73 -15.82
CA VAL A 946 -4.14 -32.85 -16.41
C VAL A 946 -3.59 -32.49 -17.80
N ARG A 947 -4.38 -31.78 -18.63
CA ARG A 947 -3.94 -31.32 -19.96
C ARG A 947 -2.81 -30.29 -19.90
N GLN A 948 -2.79 -29.41 -18.90
CA GLN A 948 -1.72 -28.42 -18.76
C GLN A 948 -0.45 -29.05 -18.17
N ARG A 949 -0.61 -29.97 -17.21
CA ARG A 949 0.50 -30.76 -16.67
C ARG A 949 1.25 -31.55 -17.75
N SER A 950 0.52 -32.10 -18.72
CA SER A 950 1.12 -32.87 -19.84
C SER A 950 1.77 -32.01 -20.92
N LYS A 951 1.63 -30.68 -20.86
CA LYS A 951 2.28 -29.73 -21.79
C LYS A 951 3.62 -29.20 -21.28
N ILE A 952 3.95 -29.47 -20.01
CA ILE A 952 5.22 -29.15 -19.35
C ILE A 952 6.04 -30.43 -19.28
#